data_AF-A0A8K0EEE1-F1
#
_entry.id   AF-A0A8K0EEE1-F1
#
_cell.length_a   1.000
_cell.length_b   1.000
_cell.length_c   1.000
_cell.angle_alpha   90.00
_cell.angle_beta   90.00
_cell.angle_gamma   90.00
#
_symmetry.space_group_name_H-M   'P 1'
#
loop_
_entity.id
_entity.type
_entity.pdbx_description
1 polymer ?
#
loop_
_entity_poly.entity_id
_entity_poly.type
_entity_poly.pdbx_seq_one_letter_code
_entity_poly.pdbx_strand_id
1 'polypeptide(L)'
;MSRQRLSATLHGCSTALQIQTSDDELLRAAARGDEVRVQQLLAEGVNVNAADGDGWTALHWAAGDSHTGTVQALLTAGATADARNISRFSKRTPLHYAALNGHTGPVQALVTAGADINARDDTKRTPLHYAADKGYPECVKILLKTGANTIIRDKHKKTAEGLAAQEDVLKVFQLFKNPVVSCRVRFQDRRWSKQLNVDLQPKVVDNLLTIDLGDKELTSVPAEVFDFTDVERLVLSNNRLTSIPEEISQLQKLRELKLDNNLLTQLPQAITTLPDLHHIDLSDNKLETLPDGFSRLQLHGLDLRSNGFKEIPEEVCSLLQLNTLSVGGNPLKCLPDKISQLTGLRTIFINICQFDEFPRQVLQLEGLERLLIGNWAGFGKPSPVPEDIGRLKNLQVLDLQNSRLESLPDGVGELKQLKYLGIAGNRFTSVPKQIMNLSNVEKLNLSENRISRLPLTLSRLAGLKDMEVSGNPLTYPPPDVCEKGTTAIIDFLKEKEQGKELRKLVPRFSQNVTETREVEDLATALGLSADEITTIQALRNQTPSSQAYKVLLKWIEKDREASMDKLQQELSDFGTMDRLAEEVGRIKAQPAKRPADTSGDHRLRAQVEELQGNKKSRSRDDGPAGLQCKGAKVYSTVLSATQEDKDDAAADGVQLIFPTISERDKREPCLDWLTFDHKARYPDLPRVDFIVGHVTITSHAARQIKEQRFPDAMLVQVTHVVPEDTNQYKGDERVMSIGDEQKSILEDLKHADVIISVGPYMHDYYRRETEDFQPHYEFLPKPSDIFSTASVKYIGGVVKVVLTVGRVQGVERLKGYDLVAKAMGKVIIVLPNTKLRVRGVSAEDFQESREIIQANVEFAPFTPLKYGTQEELRKDMERASVVLMPSRAEPFGLVGLEAIAAGVPVVVSHKSGLAMFLKKQDPEFDRTIVEIEDDDEEAAKTLAKRIIKILKDGSREFQAAQSLKKKLLDSNYWAASHTQFLGTFGLEG
;
A
#
# COMPACT_ATOMS: atom_id res chain seq x y z
N MET A 1 -49.23 27.12 -40.65
CA MET A 1 -50.52 26.59 -41.11
C MET A 1 -50.32 25.18 -41.67
N SER A 2 -51.14 24.24 -41.18
CA SER A 2 -51.59 23.01 -41.87
C SER A 2 -50.55 21.99 -42.36
N ARG A 3 -50.44 20.87 -41.63
CA ARG A 3 -50.13 19.55 -42.21
C ARG A 3 -51.21 19.18 -43.24
N GLN A 4 -50.80 18.71 -44.41
CA GLN A 4 -51.38 17.61 -45.22
C GLN A 4 -51.23 17.87 -46.72
N ARG A 5 -50.41 17.05 -47.38
CA ARG A 5 -50.85 16.27 -48.55
C ARG A 5 -50.09 14.94 -48.56
N LEU A 6 -50.84 13.89 -48.24
CA LEU A 6 -50.53 12.48 -48.40
C LEU A 6 -50.38 12.10 -49.89
N SER A 7 -49.75 10.94 -50.10
CA SER A 7 -50.09 9.93 -51.12
C SER A 7 -49.50 10.06 -52.54
N ALA A 8 -48.43 9.27 -52.73
CA ALA A 8 -48.26 8.24 -53.75
C ALA A 8 -48.62 8.51 -55.22
N THR A 9 -47.60 8.35 -56.09
CA THR A 9 -47.73 7.54 -57.30
C THR A 9 -46.42 6.80 -57.58
N LEU A 10 -46.52 5.47 -57.60
CA LEU A 10 -45.51 4.48 -57.99
C LEU A 10 -45.26 4.46 -59.51
N HIS A 11 -44.15 3.80 -59.88
CA HIS A 11 -43.74 3.16 -61.15
C HIS A 11 -42.67 3.93 -61.96
N GLY A 12 -41.50 3.37 -62.30
CA GLY A 12 -41.04 1.99 -62.20
C GLY A 12 -39.61 1.81 -62.76
N CYS A 13 -39.13 0.56 -62.74
CA CYS A 13 -37.81 0.05 -63.18
C CYS A 13 -36.61 0.50 -62.32
N SER A 14 -35.72 -0.36 -61.82
CA SER A 14 -35.39 -1.74 -62.18
C SER A 14 -34.72 -2.42 -60.99
N THR A 15 -34.95 -3.72 -60.89
CA THR A 15 -34.33 -4.68 -59.97
C THR A 15 -32.80 -4.54 -59.86
N ALA A 16 -32.33 -4.17 -58.68
CA ALA A 16 -31.08 -4.65 -58.11
C ALA A 16 -31.32 -4.86 -56.60
N LEU A 17 -31.35 -6.12 -56.18
CA LEU A 17 -31.27 -6.51 -54.77
C LEU A 17 -29.93 -5.96 -54.23
N GLN A 18 -29.98 -4.82 -53.54
CA GLN A 18 -28.84 -4.32 -52.76
C GLN A 18 -28.95 -4.92 -51.35
N ILE A 19 -27.93 -5.68 -50.98
CA ILE A 19 -27.64 -6.11 -49.62
C ILE A 19 -27.52 -4.84 -48.77
N GLN A 20 -28.45 -4.62 -47.83
CA GLN A 20 -28.32 -3.54 -46.85
C GLN A 20 -27.17 -3.89 -45.90
N THR A 21 -26.11 -3.10 -45.92
CA THR A 21 -25.02 -3.21 -44.92
C THR A 21 -25.50 -2.61 -43.60
N SER A 22 -24.97 -3.09 -42.47
CA SER A 22 -25.25 -2.55 -41.12
C SER A 22 -24.91 -1.06 -41.00
N ASP A 23 -23.94 -0.60 -41.80
CA ASP A 23 -23.51 0.80 -41.90
C ASP A 23 -24.60 1.70 -42.51
N ASP A 24 -25.29 1.26 -43.56
CA ASP A 24 -26.42 1.99 -44.16
C ASP A 24 -27.60 2.11 -43.18
N GLU A 25 -27.78 1.13 -42.30
CA GLU A 25 -28.81 1.15 -41.28
C GLU A 25 -28.50 2.20 -40.20
N LEU A 26 -27.24 2.32 -39.77
CA LEU A 26 -26.81 3.35 -38.81
C LEU A 26 -27.05 4.77 -39.35
N LEU A 27 -26.73 5.01 -40.62
CA LEU A 27 -26.96 6.31 -41.26
C LEU A 27 -28.46 6.67 -41.29
N ARG A 28 -29.32 5.70 -41.63
CA ARG A 28 -30.79 5.90 -41.65
C ARG A 28 -31.37 6.10 -40.25
N ALA A 29 -30.89 5.37 -39.25
CA ALA A 29 -31.33 5.51 -37.87
C ALA A 29 -30.97 6.91 -37.33
N ALA A 30 -29.74 7.38 -37.63
CA ALA A 30 -29.29 8.70 -37.25
C ALA A 30 -30.07 9.84 -37.91
N ALA A 31 -30.40 9.72 -39.21
CA ALA A 31 -31.25 10.69 -39.92
C ALA A 31 -32.68 10.76 -39.36
N ARG A 32 -33.21 9.66 -38.82
CA ARG A 32 -34.53 9.61 -38.18
C ARG A 32 -34.54 10.09 -36.73
N GLY A 33 -33.37 10.26 -36.11
CA GLY A 33 -33.25 10.56 -34.69
C GLY A 33 -33.62 9.38 -33.78
N ASP A 34 -33.55 8.15 -34.28
CA ASP A 34 -33.83 6.95 -33.50
C ASP A 34 -32.63 6.61 -32.61
N GLU A 35 -32.53 7.34 -31.49
CA GLU A 35 -31.44 7.20 -30.52
C GLU A 35 -31.29 5.75 -30.02
N VAL A 36 -32.42 5.06 -29.78
CA VAL A 36 -32.41 3.68 -29.28
C VAL A 36 -31.83 2.74 -30.32
N ARG A 37 -32.26 2.84 -31.58
CA ARG A 37 -31.71 1.99 -32.65
C ARG A 37 -30.24 2.31 -32.92
N VAL A 38 -29.84 3.58 -32.83
CA VAL A 38 -28.43 3.97 -32.96
C VAL A 38 -27.58 3.35 -31.85
N GLN A 39 -28.00 3.43 -30.58
CA GLN A 39 -27.28 2.81 -29.46
C GLN A 39 -27.16 1.29 -29.61
N GLN A 40 -28.23 0.63 -30.08
CA GLN A 40 -28.20 -0.82 -30.35
C GLN A 40 -27.20 -1.18 -31.44
N LEU A 41 -27.23 -0.49 -32.59
CA LEU A 41 -26.29 -0.73 -33.70
C LEU A 41 -24.82 -0.49 -33.27
N LEU A 42 -24.57 0.52 -32.44
CA LEU A 42 -23.23 0.78 -31.91
C LEU A 42 -22.77 -0.31 -30.94
N ALA A 43 -23.67 -0.86 -30.12
CA ALA A 43 -23.39 -2.00 -29.26
C ALA A 43 -23.13 -3.30 -30.05
N GLU A 44 -23.73 -3.44 -31.24
CA GLU A 44 -23.48 -4.52 -32.20
C GLU A 44 -22.13 -4.38 -32.94
N GLY A 45 -21.36 -3.33 -32.67
CA GLY A 45 -20.02 -3.12 -33.23
C GLY A 45 -20.01 -2.46 -34.61
N VAL A 46 -21.13 -1.84 -35.03
CA VAL A 46 -21.19 -1.09 -36.28
C VAL A 46 -20.23 0.11 -36.22
N ASN A 47 -19.53 0.36 -37.33
CA ASN A 47 -18.58 1.46 -37.40
C ASN A 47 -19.28 2.81 -37.24
N VAL A 48 -19.10 3.46 -36.08
CA VAL A 48 -19.66 4.78 -35.77
C VAL A 48 -19.30 5.87 -36.78
N ASN A 49 -18.17 5.70 -37.47
CA ASN A 49 -17.65 6.62 -38.48
C ASN A 49 -17.95 6.18 -39.92
N ALA A 50 -18.85 5.21 -40.12
CA ALA A 50 -19.34 4.87 -41.44
C ALA A 50 -19.92 6.11 -42.14
N ALA A 51 -19.68 6.21 -43.44
CA ALA A 51 -20.11 7.33 -44.26
C ALA A 51 -20.73 6.83 -45.57
N ASP A 52 -21.71 7.56 -46.09
CA ASP A 52 -22.28 7.27 -47.41
C ASP A 52 -21.32 7.65 -48.56
N GLY A 53 -21.76 7.42 -49.80
CA GLY A 53 -20.98 7.73 -51.01
C GLY A 53 -20.60 9.21 -51.18
N ASP A 54 -21.25 10.12 -50.44
CA ASP A 54 -20.93 11.56 -50.42
C ASP A 54 -20.08 11.95 -49.18
N GLY A 55 -19.68 10.98 -48.36
CA GLY A 55 -18.89 11.16 -47.16
C GLY A 55 -19.69 11.64 -45.95
N TRP A 56 -21.02 11.51 -45.95
CA TRP A 56 -21.85 11.88 -44.80
C TRP A 56 -21.85 10.77 -43.76
N THR A 57 -21.39 11.10 -42.56
CA THR A 57 -21.48 10.21 -41.40
C THR A 57 -22.83 10.31 -40.70
N ALA A 58 -23.14 9.34 -39.83
CA ALA A 58 -24.32 9.37 -38.96
C ALA A 58 -24.43 10.70 -38.18
N LEU A 59 -23.28 11.25 -37.77
CA LEU A 59 -23.21 12.52 -37.05
C LEU A 59 -23.63 13.73 -37.90
N HIS A 60 -23.37 13.71 -39.22
CA HIS A 60 -23.83 14.78 -40.12
C HIS A 60 -25.37 14.82 -40.21
N TRP A 61 -25.98 13.64 -40.38
CA TRP A 61 -27.44 13.50 -40.46
C TRP A 61 -28.12 13.91 -39.15
N ALA A 62 -27.64 13.40 -38.02
CA ALA A 62 -28.21 13.73 -36.71
C ALA A 62 -28.06 15.23 -36.36
N ALA A 63 -26.91 15.83 -36.68
CA ALA A 63 -26.66 17.26 -36.45
C ALA A 63 -27.49 18.18 -37.37
N GLY A 64 -27.72 17.75 -38.61
CA GLY A 64 -28.51 18.47 -39.61
C GLY A 64 -30.01 18.52 -39.29
N ASP A 65 -30.57 17.52 -38.59
CA ASP A 65 -32.02 17.39 -38.35
C ASP A 65 -32.43 17.62 -36.87
N SER A 66 -31.57 18.26 -36.07
CA SER A 66 -31.81 18.64 -34.67
C SER A 66 -31.91 17.48 -33.65
N HIS A 67 -31.37 16.30 -33.97
CA HIS A 67 -31.46 15.11 -33.10
C HIS A 67 -30.38 15.11 -32.01
N THR A 68 -30.51 15.98 -31.01
CA THR A 68 -29.49 16.19 -29.95
C THR A 68 -29.12 14.91 -29.19
N GLY A 69 -30.11 14.07 -28.83
CA GLY A 69 -29.86 12.80 -28.12
C GLY A 69 -29.02 11.83 -28.95
N THR A 70 -29.37 11.69 -30.24
CA THR A 70 -28.60 10.89 -31.20
C THR A 70 -27.19 11.43 -31.44
N VAL A 71 -27.02 12.76 -31.53
CA VAL A 71 -25.70 13.41 -31.62
C VAL A 71 -24.84 13.06 -30.40
N GLN A 72 -25.42 13.16 -29.20
CA GLN A 72 -24.71 12.84 -27.96
C GLN A 72 -24.31 11.35 -27.90
N ALA A 73 -25.22 10.45 -28.28
CA ALA A 73 -24.96 9.01 -28.33
C ALA A 73 -23.82 8.66 -29.29
N LEU A 74 -23.82 9.23 -30.51
CA LEU A 74 -22.77 9.03 -31.50
C LEU A 74 -21.42 9.56 -31.02
N LEU A 75 -21.37 10.76 -30.43
CA LEU A 75 -20.13 11.34 -29.88
C LEU A 75 -19.57 10.50 -28.73
N THR A 76 -20.45 9.97 -27.86
CA THR A 76 -20.05 9.10 -26.75
C THR A 76 -19.47 7.78 -27.24
N ALA A 77 -19.96 7.28 -28.37
CA ALA A 77 -19.45 6.08 -29.04
C ALA A 77 -18.20 6.32 -29.92
N GLY A 78 -17.61 7.52 -29.89
CA GLY A 78 -16.37 7.83 -30.61
C GLY A 78 -16.55 8.31 -32.05
N ALA A 79 -17.71 8.87 -32.40
CA ALA A 79 -17.90 9.55 -33.68
C ALA A 79 -16.90 10.71 -33.84
N THR A 80 -16.33 10.84 -35.03
CA THR A 80 -15.40 11.92 -35.38
C THR A 80 -16.18 13.23 -35.52
N ALA A 81 -16.08 14.10 -34.52
CA ALA A 81 -16.82 15.38 -34.46
C ALA A 81 -16.54 16.30 -35.66
N ASP A 82 -15.33 16.23 -36.22
CA ASP A 82 -14.86 17.02 -37.37
C ASP A 82 -14.80 16.24 -38.69
N ALA A 83 -15.56 15.14 -38.81
CA ALA A 83 -15.68 14.42 -40.08
C ALA A 83 -16.07 15.40 -41.19
N ARG A 84 -15.38 15.35 -42.33
CA ARG A 84 -15.66 16.21 -43.48
C ARG A 84 -16.29 15.39 -44.58
N ASN A 85 -17.47 15.79 -45.03
CA ASN A 85 -18.05 15.17 -46.20
C ASN A 85 -17.24 15.50 -47.48
N ILE A 86 -17.45 14.71 -48.53
CA ILE A 86 -16.74 14.79 -49.81
C ILE A 86 -17.67 15.37 -50.89
N SER A 87 -18.74 16.05 -50.48
CA SER A 87 -19.64 16.71 -51.42
C SER A 87 -18.86 17.68 -52.31
N ARG A 88 -19.14 17.65 -53.63
CA ARG A 88 -18.42 18.43 -54.67
C ARG A 88 -18.36 19.94 -54.41
N PHE A 89 -19.10 20.44 -53.42
CA PHE A 89 -19.29 21.86 -53.16
C PHE A 89 -19.02 22.32 -51.73
N SER A 90 -18.78 21.44 -50.75
CA SER A 90 -18.67 21.92 -49.37
C SER A 90 -18.14 20.89 -48.37
N LYS A 91 -16.81 20.68 -48.25
CA LYS A 91 -16.15 19.94 -47.14
C LYS A 91 -16.57 20.41 -45.74
N ARG A 92 -17.81 20.16 -45.37
CA ARG A 92 -18.50 20.66 -44.18
C ARG A 92 -18.43 19.60 -43.11
N THR A 93 -18.34 20.07 -41.88
CA THR A 93 -18.43 19.25 -40.67
C THR A 93 -19.88 19.19 -40.17
N PRO A 94 -20.23 18.25 -39.27
CA PRO A 94 -21.53 18.24 -38.60
C PRO A 94 -21.91 19.60 -37.98
N LEU A 95 -20.92 20.32 -37.43
CA LEU A 95 -21.13 21.64 -36.83
C LEU A 95 -21.56 22.71 -37.85
N HIS A 96 -21.10 22.61 -39.10
CA HIS A 96 -21.58 23.48 -40.18
C HIS A 96 -23.07 23.27 -40.46
N TYR A 97 -23.54 22.02 -40.46
CA TYR A 97 -24.95 21.70 -40.73
C TYR A 97 -25.85 22.10 -39.55
N ALA A 98 -25.40 21.87 -38.32
CA ALA A 98 -26.11 22.33 -37.12
C ALA A 98 -26.27 23.86 -37.11
N ALA A 99 -25.20 24.60 -37.44
CA ALA A 99 -25.23 26.07 -37.52
C ALA A 99 -26.03 26.60 -38.73
N LEU A 100 -25.99 25.91 -39.87
CA LEU A 100 -26.75 26.24 -41.08
C LEU A 100 -28.26 26.11 -40.89
N ASN A 101 -28.71 25.18 -40.06
CA ASN A 101 -30.12 24.92 -39.80
C ASN A 101 -30.62 25.53 -38.47
N GLY A 102 -29.75 26.21 -37.72
CA GLY A 102 -30.12 26.92 -36.49
C GLY A 102 -30.37 26.00 -35.30
N HIS A 103 -29.77 24.81 -35.27
CA HIS A 103 -30.01 23.80 -34.24
C HIS A 103 -29.08 24.00 -33.04
N THR A 104 -29.55 24.73 -32.03
CA THR A 104 -28.77 25.10 -30.84
C THR A 104 -28.30 23.89 -30.02
N GLY A 105 -29.15 22.86 -29.87
CA GLY A 105 -28.81 21.62 -29.15
C GLY A 105 -27.60 20.88 -29.75
N PRO A 106 -27.65 20.48 -31.03
CA PRO A 106 -26.49 19.89 -31.70
C PRO A 106 -25.26 20.81 -31.78
N VAL A 107 -25.43 22.13 -31.97
CA VAL A 107 -24.30 23.08 -31.90
C VAL A 107 -23.61 23.00 -30.54
N GLN A 108 -24.38 23.02 -29.44
CA GLN A 108 -23.83 22.91 -28.09
C GLN A 108 -23.15 21.56 -27.87
N ALA A 109 -23.78 20.45 -28.26
CA ALA A 109 -23.24 19.10 -28.07
C ALA A 109 -21.91 18.89 -28.84
N LEU A 110 -21.85 19.33 -30.10
CA LEU A 110 -20.65 19.21 -30.93
C LEU A 110 -19.49 20.06 -30.41
N VAL A 111 -19.75 21.29 -29.99
CA VAL A 111 -18.70 22.18 -29.46
C VAL A 111 -18.21 21.69 -28.10
N THR A 112 -19.10 21.20 -27.23
CA THR A 112 -18.70 20.57 -25.96
C THR A 112 -17.85 19.32 -26.18
N ALA A 113 -18.10 18.56 -27.25
CA ALA A 113 -17.31 17.38 -27.63
C ALA A 113 -16.00 17.71 -28.39
N GLY A 114 -15.63 18.99 -28.47
CA GLY A 114 -14.34 19.42 -29.02
C GLY A 114 -14.27 19.56 -30.54
N ALA A 115 -15.41 19.67 -31.24
CA ALA A 115 -15.42 19.99 -32.66
C ALA A 115 -14.69 21.32 -32.95
N ASP A 116 -13.93 21.39 -34.05
CA ASP A 116 -13.27 22.62 -34.50
C ASP A 116 -14.30 23.68 -34.87
N ILE A 117 -14.51 24.60 -33.93
CA ILE A 117 -15.45 25.72 -34.04
C ILE A 117 -15.13 26.66 -35.20
N ASN A 118 -13.88 26.68 -35.65
CA ASN A 118 -13.38 27.51 -36.73
C ASN A 118 -13.10 26.72 -38.01
N ALA A 119 -13.58 25.48 -38.11
CA ALA A 119 -13.46 24.64 -39.28
C ALA A 119 -13.94 25.40 -40.52
N ARG A 120 -13.20 25.26 -41.63
CA ARG A 120 -13.48 25.96 -42.88
C ARG A 120 -13.89 24.97 -43.96
N ASP A 121 -15.03 25.22 -44.57
CA ASP A 121 -15.42 24.52 -45.80
C ASP A 121 -14.66 25.04 -47.04
N ASP A 122 -14.94 24.48 -48.22
CA ASP A 122 -14.28 24.90 -49.47
C ASP A 122 -14.58 26.35 -49.87
N THR A 123 -15.63 26.96 -49.30
CA THR A 123 -15.93 28.38 -49.47
C THR A 123 -15.25 29.27 -48.42
N LYS A 124 -14.38 28.68 -47.59
CA LYS A 124 -13.74 29.31 -46.43
C LYS A 124 -14.74 29.81 -45.37
N ARG A 125 -15.99 29.36 -45.42
CA ARG A 125 -16.99 29.70 -44.40
C ARG A 125 -16.80 28.80 -43.18
N THR A 126 -17.03 29.38 -42.00
CA THR A 126 -17.06 28.69 -40.72
C THR A 126 -18.51 28.45 -40.27
N PRO A 127 -18.78 27.63 -39.25
CA PRO A 127 -20.12 27.50 -38.67
C PRO A 127 -20.74 28.85 -38.29
N LEU A 128 -19.95 29.78 -37.75
CA LEU A 128 -20.39 31.13 -37.41
C LEU A 128 -20.85 31.95 -38.62
N HIS A 129 -20.22 31.77 -39.80
CA HIS A 129 -20.68 32.42 -41.03
C HIS A 129 -22.09 31.95 -41.41
N TYR A 130 -22.39 30.66 -41.26
CA TYR A 130 -23.71 30.12 -41.57
C TYR A 130 -24.78 30.58 -40.58
N ALA A 131 -24.49 30.55 -39.27
CA ALA A 131 -25.42 31.03 -38.26
C ALA A 131 -25.73 32.53 -38.43
N ALA A 132 -24.73 33.34 -38.79
CA ALA A 132 -24.90 34.78 -39.02
C ALA A 132 -25.66 35.09 -40.32
N ASP A 133 -25.31 34.44 -41.43
CA ASP A 133 -25.96 34.59 -42.75
C ASP A 133 -27.43 34.15 -42.73
N LYS A 134 -27.77 33.15 -41.91
CA LYS A 134 -29.13 32.62 -41.77
C LYS A 134 -29.98 33.32 -40.70
N GLY A 135 -29.37 34.17 -39.87
CA GLY A 135 -30.13 34.91 -38.86
C GLY A 135 -30.48 34.11 -37.61
N TYR A 136 -29.55 33.29 -37.10
CA TYR A 136 -29.78 32.49 -35.89
C TYR A 136 -29.03 33.08 -34.68
N PRO A 137 -29.63 34.04 -33.94
CA PRO A 137 -28.94 34.78 -32.87
C PRO A 137 -28.46 33.88 -31.73
N GLU A 138 -29.23 32.86 -31.35
CA GLU A 138 -28.82 31.92 -30.29
C GLU A 138 -27.67 31.01 -30.74
N CYS A 139 -27.65 30.54 -31.99
CA CYS A 139 -26.48 29.82 -32.52
C CYS A 139 -25.24 30.73 -32.60
N VAL A 140 -25.41 31.99 -33.02
CA VAL A 140 -24.33 32.98 -33.04
C VAL A 140 -23.83 33.23 -31.62
N LYS A 141 -24.71 33.37 -30.64
CA LYS A 141 -24.36 33.55 -29.22
C LYS A 141 -23.60 32.34 -28.67
N ILE A 142 -24.06 31.11 -28.92
CA ILE A 142 -23.35 29.89 -28.49
C ILE A 142 -21.96 29.82 -29.13
N LEU A 143 -21.86 30.05 -30.43
CA LEU A 143 -20.59 30.00 -31.16
C LEU A 143 -19.61 31.10 -30.69
N LEU A 144 -20.09 32.33 -30.47
CA LEU A 144 -19.25 33.42 -29.95
C LEU A 144 -18.80 33.18 -28.51
N LYS A 145 -19.69 32.69 -27.64
CA LYS A 145 -19.34 32.23 -26.29
C LYS A 145 -18.23 31.18 -26.35
N THR A 146 -18.34 30.22 -27.26
CA THR A 146 -17.37 29.13 -27.36
C THR A 146 -16.10 29.48 -28.15
N GLY A 147 -15.85 30.77 -28.41
CA GLY A 147 -14.58 31.25 -28.98
C GLY A 147 -14.51 31.26 -30.51
N ALA A 148 -15.65 31.26 -31.20
CA ALA A 148 -15.68 31.36 -32.66
C ALA A 148 -15.04 32.68 -33.14
N ASN A 149 -14.12 32.56 -34.09
CA ASN A 149 -13.34 33.68 -34.57
C ASN A 149 -14.16 34.55 -35.55
N THR A 150 -14.45 35.78 -35.14
CA THR A 150 -15.27 36.75 -35.87
C THR A 150 -14.55 37.41 -37.04
N ILE A 151 -13.22 37.36 -37.10
CA ILE A 151 -12.41 38.02 -38.14
C ILE A 151 -12.07 37.10 -39.32
N ILE A 152 -12.40 35.81 -39.26
CA ILE A 152 -12.25 34.89 -40.39
C ILE A 152 -13.11 35.39 -41.55
N ARG A 153 -12.55 35.32 -42.76
CA ARG A 153 -13.21 35.76 -43.99
C ARG A 153 -13.52 34.59 -44.91
N ASP A 154 -14.72 34.59 -45.47
CA ASP A 154 -15.11 33.65 -46.52
C ASP A 154 -14.41 33.95 -47.87
N LYS A 155 -14.70 33.15 -48.90
CA LYS A 155 -14.16 33.35 -50.26
C LYS A 155 -14.48 34.71 -50.88
N HIS A 156 -15.50 35.41 -50.38
CA HIS A 156 -15.91 36.75 -50.81
C HIS A 156 -15.32 37.86 -49.92
N LYS A 157 -14.36 37.52 -49.04
CA LYS A 157 -13.71 38.42 -48.08
C LYS A 157 -14.67 38.97 -47.02
N LYS A 158 -15.87 38.40 -46.83
CA LYS A 158 -16.84 38.82 -45.80
C LYS A 158 -16.58 38.06 -44.50
N THR A 159 -16.67 38.77 -43.37
CA THR A 159 -16.69 38.15 -42.03
C THR A 159 -18.09 37.65 -41.69
N ALA A 160 -18.23 36.81 -40.66
CA ALA A 160 -19.55 36.33 -40.22
C ALA A 160 -20.51 37.49 -39.89
N GLU A 161 -20.05 38.51 -39.19
CA GLU A 161 -20.85 39.72 -38.92
C GLU A 161 -21.18 40.50 -40.20
N GLY A 162 -20.27 40.54 -41.18
CA GLY A 162 -20.54 41.15 -42.48
C GLY A 162 -21.56 40.39 -43.34
N LEU A 163 -21.96 39.18 -42.91
CA LEU A 163 -23.06 38.40 -43.50
C LEU A 163 -24.36 38.52 -42.68
N ALA A 164 -24.32 39.05 -41.46
CA ALA A 164 -25.49 39.21 -40.62
C ALA A 164 -26.45 40.27 -41.20
N ALA A 165 -27.62 39.84 -41.66
CA ALA A 165 -28.66 40.73 -42.16
C ALA A 165 -29.71 41.12 -41.10
N GLN A 166 -29.85 40.32 -40.04
CA GLN A 166 -30.86 40.53 -39.00
C GLN A 166 -30.32 41.35 -37.83
N GLU A 167 -31.16 42.26 -37.30
CA GLU A 167 -30.78 43.21 -36.24
C GLU A 167 -30.45 42.53 -34.91
N ASP A 168 -31.12 41.44 -34.58
CA ASP A 168 -30.86 40.61 -33.40
C ASP A 168 -29.49 39.93 -33.45
N VAL A 169 -29.08 39.38 -34.59
CA VAL A 169 -27.73 38.83 -34.79
C VAL A 169 -26.68 39.92 -34.69
N LEU A 170 -26.93 41.10 -35.28
CA LEU A 170 -26.04 42.25 -35.17
C LEU A 170 -25.91 42.72 -33.71
N LYS A 171 -27.00 42.73 -32.93
CA LYS A 171 -26.96 43.01 -31.49
C LYS A 171 -26.08 42.02 -30.74
N VAL A 172 -26.16 40.73 -31.06
CA VAL A 172 -25.25 39.73 -30.48
C VAL A 172 -23.80 40.03 -30.85
N PHE A 173 -23.45 40.34 -32.10
CA PHE A 173 -22.08 40.75 -32.43
C PHE A 173 -21.64 42.03 -31.71
N GLN A 174 -22.52 43.01 -31.52
CA GLN A 174 -22.23 44.23 -30.78
C GLN A 174 -22.00 43.98 -29.29
N LEU A 175 -22.79 43.11 -28.64
CA LEU A 175 -22.59 42.71 -27.24
C LEU A 175 -21.17 42.15 -27.01
N PHE A 176 -20.64 41.40 -27.97
CA PHE A 176 -19.32 40.79 -27.89
C PHE A 176 -18.18 41.69 -28.42
N LYS A 177 -18.50 42.78 -29.14
CA LYS A 177 -17.52 43.78 -29.65
C LYS A 177 -17.39 45.03 -28.78
N ASN A 178 -18.47 45.45 -28.14
CA ASN A 178 -18.58 46.68 -27.37
C ASN A 178 -19.65 46.48 -26.27
N PRO A 179 -19.27 46.13 -25.03
CA PRO A 179 -20.24 45.84 -23.96
C PRO A 179 -21.12 47.03 -23.51
N VAL A 180 -21.01 48.20 -24.14
CA VAL A 180 -21.53 49.49 -23.64
C VAL A 180 -22.96 49.83 -24.11
N VAL A 181 -23.64 49.00 -24.91
CA VAL A 181 -24.95 49.39 -25.48
C VAL A 181 -26.13 48.63 -24.87
N SER A 182 -26.32 48.79 -23.57
CA SER A 182 -27.66 48.72 -22.94
C SER A 182 -27.69 49.43 -21.59
N CYS A 183 -27.41 50.73 -21.57
CA CYS A 183 -27.98 51.64 -20.56
C CYS A 183 -27.67 53.08 -20.95
N ARG A 184 -28.48 53.62 -21.88
CA ARG A 184 -28.53 55.07 -22.09
C ARG A 184 -29.53 55.67 -21.10
N VAL A 185 -29.21 55.59 -19.81
CA VAL A 185 -29.81 56.44 -18.78
C VAL A 185 -28.72 57.38 -18.30
N ARG A 186 -29.05 58.68 -18.26
CA ARG A 186 -28.15 59.77 -17.89
C ARG A 186 -27.65 59.55 -16.46
N PHE A 187 -26.36 59.27 -16.26
CA PHE A 187 -25.75 59.36 -14.94
C PHE A 187 -24.65 60.41 -14.95
N GLN A 188 -25.09 61.66 -14.72
CA GLN A 188 -24.22 62.75 -14.29
C GLN A 188 -23.93 62.60 -12.80
N ASP A 189 -23.13 61.60 -12.40
CA ASP A 189 -22.31 61.71 -11.18
C ASP A 189 -21.29 60.55 -11.12
N ARG A 190 -20.24 60.64 -11.93
CA ARG A 190 -19.07 59.75 -11.83
C ARG A 190 -18.12 60.21 -10.72
N ARG A 191 -18.60 60.36 -9.48
CA ARG A 191 -17.69 60.68 -8.36
C ARG A 191 -16.83 59.47 -7.99
N TRP A 192 -17.41 58.28 -7.88
CA TRP A 192 -16.71 57.07 -7.42
C TRP A 192 -15.75 56.47 -8.46
N SER A 193 -16.20 56.26 -9.70
CA SER A 193 -15.38 55.67 -10.78
C SER A 193 -14.16 56.51 -11.17
N LYS A 194 -14.24 57.84 -11.08
CA LYS A 194 -13.10 58.73 -11.32
C LYS A 194 -12.11 58.79 -10.16
N GLN A 195 -12.57 58.54 -8.93
CA GLN A 195 -11.76 58.65 -7.72
C GLN A 195 -10.91 57.39 -7.45
N LEU A 196 -11.39 56.21 -7.84
CA LEU A 196 -10.66 54.93 -7.71
C LEU A 196 -10.12 54.36 -9.03
N ASN A 197 -10.32 55.03 -10.17
CA ASN A 197 -9.92 54.55 -11.51
C ASN A 197 -10.39 53.11 -11.80
N VAL A 198 -11.65 52.79 -11.47
CA VAL A 198 -12.22 51.45 -11.61
C VAL A 198 -13.20 51.42 -12.79
N ASP A 199 -12.99 50.46 -13.70
CA ASP A 199 -13.87 50.21 -14.84
C ASP A 199 -15.06 49.37 -14.39
N LEU A 200 -16.19 50.03 -14.13
CA LEU A 200 -17.46 49.40 -13.72
C LEU A 200 -18.22 48.74 -14.89
N GLN A 201 -17.65 48.69 -16.10
CA GLN A 201 -18.35 48.10 -17.26
C GLN A 201 -18.32 46.57 -17.20
N PRO A 202 -19.48 45.88 -17.32
CA PRO A 202 -19.53 44.43 -17.43
C PRO A 202 -18.77 43.93 -18.67
N LYS A 203 -18.04 42.83 -18.54
CA LYS A 203 -17.27 42.19 -19.61
C LYS A 203 -17.63 40.71 -19.68
N VAL A 204 -17.64 40.13 -20.88
CA VAL A 204 -17.83 38.68 -21.01
C VAL A 204 -16.52 37.98 -20.66
N VAL A 205 -16.50 37.25 -19.55
CA VAL A 205 -15.37 36.43 -19.08
C VAL A 205 -15.93 35.03 -18.85
N ASP A 206 -15.29 34.00 -19.43
CA ASP A 206 -15.73 32.61 -19.37
C ASP A 206 -17.22 32.41 -19.71
N ASN A 207 -17.73 33.16 -20.70
CA ASN A 207 -19.12 33.11 -21.17
C ASN A 207 -20.19 33.64 -20.23
N LEU A 208 -19.77 34.30 -19.15
CA LEU A 208 -20.62 35.00 -18.20
C LEU A 208 -20.42 36.51 -18.33
N LEU A 209 -21.53 37.26 -18.28
CA LEU A 209 -21.45 38.72 -18.16
C LEU A 209 -20.93 39.08 -16.76
N THR A 210 -19.69 39.52 -16.69
CA THR A 210 -18.90 39.64 -15.47
C THR A 210 -18.60 41.10 -15.13
N ILE A 211 -18.88 41.52 -13.90
CA ILE A 211 -18.27 42.71 -13.31
C ILE A 211 -17.14 42.25 -12.40
N ASP A 212 -15.93 42.73 -12.69
CA ASP A 212 -14.73 42.43 -11.89
C ASP A 212 -14.24 43.67 -11.16
N LEU A 213 -14.44 43.64 -9.85
CA LEU A 213 -14.01 44.64 -8.88
C LEU A 213 -13.02 44.04 -7.88
N GLY A 214 -12.33 42.96 -8.26
CA GLY A 214 -11.28 42.34 -7.46
C GLY A 214 -10.03 43.22 -7.35
N ASP A 215 -9.33 43.10 -6.22
CA ASP A 215 -8.05 43.77 -5.97
C ASP A 215 -8.14 45.32 -6.09
N LYS A 216 -9.20 45.90 -5.53
CA LYS A 216 -9.48 47.36 -5.59
C LYS A 216 -9.47 48.05 -4.24
N GLU A 217 -9.10 47.35 -3.17
CA GLU A 217 -9.07 47.84 -1.79
C GLU A 217 -10.41 48.44 -1.31
N LEU A 218 -11.53 47.96 -1.85
CA LEU A 218 -12.86 48.50 -1.56
C LEU A 218 -13.26 48.23 -0.11
N THR A 219 -13.80 49.25 0.55
CA THR A 219 -14.40 49.12 1.89
C THR A 219 -15.93 48.94 1.85
N SER A 220 -16.56 49.32 0.73
CA SER A 220 -17.99 49.13 0.46
C SER A 220 -18.22 48.88 -1.04
N VAL A 221 -19.29 48.16 -1.37
CA VAL A 221 -19.71 47.98 -2.78
C VAL A 221 -20.41 49.25 -3.28
N PRO A 222 -20.03 49.82 -4.44
CA PRO A 222 -20.71 50.98 -5.02
C PRO A 222 -22.18 50.66 -5.36
N ALA A 223 -23.09 51.59 -5.11
CA ALA A 223 -24.51 51.40 -5.40
C ALA A 223 -24.78 51.19 -6.90
N GLU A 224 -23.95 51.80 -7.76
CA GLU A 224 -24.05 51.71 -9.21
C GLU A 224 -23.78 50.30 -9.76
N VAL A 225 -23.19 49.39 -8.97
CA VAL A 225 -23.00 47.99 -9.36
C VAL A 225 -24.35 47.27 -9.50
N PHE A 226 -25.32 47.63 -8.65
CA PHE A 226 -26.62 46.97 -8.60
C PHE A 226 -27.56 47.41 -9.74
N ASP A 227 -27.23 48.51 -10.43
CA ASP A 227 -27.94 48.96 -11.64
C ASP A 227 -27.76 48.00 -12.83
N PHE A 228 -26.72 47.15 -12.82
CA PHE A 228 -26.43 46.21 -13.90
C PHE A 228 -27.14 44.86 -13.72
N THR A 229 -28.47 44.85 -13.86
CA THR A 229 -29.33 43.68 -13.59
C THR A 229 -29.08 42.44 -14.45
N ASP A 230 -28.37 42.60 -15.58
CA ASP A 230 -28.05 41.50 -16.50
C ASP A 230 -26.79 40.71 -16.12
N VAL A 231 -26.07 41.14 -15.08
CA VAL A 231 -24.78 40.54 -14.67
C VAL A 231 -24.98 39.11 -14.18
N GLU A 232 -24.15 38.21 -14.72
CA GLU A 232 -24.14 36.78 -14.40
C GLU A 232 -23.01 36.41 -13.43
N ARG A 233 -21.93 37.20 -13.37
CA ARG A 233 -20.82 37.01 -12.42
C ARG A 233 -20.40 38.33 -11.78
N LEU A 234 -20.29 38.36 -10.46
CA LEU A 234 -19.77 39.51 -9.71
C LEU A 234 -18.54 39.08 -8.92
N VAL A 235 -17.38 39.68 -9.23
CA VAL A 235 -16.11 39.43 -8.55
C VAL A 235 -15.77 40.62 -7.67
N LEU A 236 -15.69 40.38 -6.36
CA LEU A 236 -15.36 41.33 -5.31
C LEU A 236 -14.19 40.83 -4.44
N SER A 237 -13.43 39.86 -4.95
CA SER A 237 -12.29 39.21 -4.30
C SER A 237 -11.18 40.18 -3.90
N ASN A 238 -10.39 39.85 -2.88
CA ASN A 238 -9.21 40.63 -2.45
C ASN A 238 -9.52 42.12 -2.18
N ASN A 239 -10.54 42.38 -1.35
CA ASN A 239 -10.93 43.72 -0.96
C ASN A 239 -10.94 43.86 0.58
N ARG A 240 -11.52 44.95 1.09
CA ARG A 240 -11.63 45.25 2.53
C ARG A 240 -13.10 45.40 2.94
N LEU A 241 -13.99 44.69 2.26
CA LEU A 241 -15.43 44.79 2.48
C LEU A 241 -15.79 44.20 3.84
N THR A 242 -16.56 44.95 4.63
CA THR A 242 -17.07 44.50 5.94
C THR A 242 -18.51 43.97 5.86
N SER A 243 -19.26 44.37 4.84
CA SER A 243 -20.63 43.92 4.58
C SER A 243 -20.97 44.04 3.08
N ILE A 244 -22.02 43.34 2.67
CA ILE A 244 -22.62 43.46 1.34
C ILE A 244 -24.01 44.11 1.46
N PRO A 245 -24.35 45.10 0.61
CA PRO A 245 -25.66 45.77 0.64
C PRO A 245 -26.84 44.84 0.28
N GLU A 246 -28.04 45.14 0.80
CA GLU A 246 -29.28 44.39 0.52
C GLU A 246 -29.74 44.53 -0.96
N GLU A 247 -29.24 45.56 -1.64
CA GLU A 247 -29.41 45.82 -3.07
C GLU A 247 -28.83 44.71 -3.96
N ILE A 248 -28.04 43.76 -3.42
CA ILE A 248 -27.60 42.57 -4.16
C ILE A 248 -28.78 41.76 -4.71
N SER A 249 -29.95 41.84 -4.09
CA SER A 249 -31.20 41.26 -4.60
C SER A 249 -31.60 41.78 -5.99
N GLN A 250 -31.06 42.90 -6.48
CA GLN A 250 -31.39 43.41 -7.82
C GLN A 250 -30.73 42.60 -8.95
N LEU A 251 -29.67 41.85 -8.66
CA LEU A 251 -28.91 41.07 -9.64
C LEU A 251 -29.54 39.70 -9.90
N GLN A 252 -30.77 39.69 -10.44
CA GLN A 252 -31.59 38.47 -10.60
C GLN A 252 -31.01 37.42 -11.55
N LYS A 253 -30.04 37.77 -12.41
CA LYS A 253 -29.33 36.84 -13.31
C LYS A 253 -28.00 36.35 -12.76
N LEU A 254 -27.65 36.70 -11.52
CA LEU A 254 -26.37 36.37 -10.93
C LEU A 254 -26.26 34.86 -10.70
N ARG A 255 -25.23 34.26 -11.29
CA ARG A 255 -24.90 32.83 -11.22
C ARG A 255 -23.68 32.55 -10.37
N GLU A 256 -22.74 33.48 -10.35
CA GLU A 256 -21.47 33.35 -9.64
C GLU A 256 -21.14 34.62 -8.87
N LEU A 257 -20.85 34.46 -7.58
CA LEU A 257 -20.49 35.56 -6.69
C LEU A 257 -19.17 35.23 -5.98
N LYS A 258 -18.12 36.00 -6.24
CA LYS A 258 -16.82 35.84 -5.58
C LYS A 258 -16.58 36.96 -4.58
N LEU A 259 -16.40 36.60 -3.33
CA LEU A 259 -16.22 37.48 -2.19
C LEU A 259 -15.00 37.07 -1.35
N ASP A 260 -14.11 36.24 -1.90
CA ASP A 260 -12.94 35.72 -1.21
C ASP A 260 -11.98 36.82 -0.77
N ASN A 261 -11.24 36.58 0.32
CA ASN A 261 -10.25 37.49 0.89
C ASN A 261 -10.81 38.90 1.15
N ASN A 262 -11.75 38.97 2.10
CA ASN A 262 -12.42 40.19 2.55
C ASN A 262 -12.51 40.21 4.09
N LEU A 263 -13.29 41.14 4.66
CA LEU A 263 -13.48 41.30 6.10
C LEU A 263 -14.95 41.09 6.51
N LEU A 264 -15.71 40.32 5.73
CA LEU A 264 -17.14 40.11 5.95
C LEU A 264 -17.38 39.35 7.26
N THR A 265 -18.23 39.90 8.12
CA THR A 265 -18.67 39.23 9.35
C THR A 265 -20.06 38.60 9.20
N GLN A 266 -20.85 39.08 8.24
CA GLN A 266 -22.22 38.62 7.97
C GLN A 266 -22.55 38.79 6.48
N LEU A 267 -23.54 38.03 5.99
CA LEU A 267 -24.13 38.21 4.66
C LEU A 267 -25.53 38.85 4.77
N PRO A 268 -25.94 39.67 3.77
CA PRO A 268 -27.27 40.28 3.75
C PRO A 268 -28.37 39.23 3.55
N GLN A 269 -29.56 39.49 4.08
CA GLN A 269 -30.69 38.57 3.97
C GLN A 269 -31.16 38.42 2.52
N ALA A 270 -31.06 39.49 1.73
CA ALA A 270 -31.36 39.56 0.31
C ALA A 270 -30.67 38.49 -0.54
N ILE A 271 -29.50 37.99 -0.14
CA ILE A 271 -28.75 37.00 -0.94
C ILE A 271 -29.57 35.72 -1.15
N THR A 272 -30.45 35.38 -0.19
CA THR A 272 -31.32 34.20 -0.20
C THR A 272 -32.45 34.26 -1.24
N THR A 273 -32.63 35.42 -1.90
CA THR A 273 -33.69 35.66 -2.89
C THR A 273 -33.22 35.49 -4.34
N LEU A 274 -31.93 35.23 -4.55
CA LEU A 274 -31.35 35.10 -5.89
C LEU A 274 -31.67 33.71 -6.49
N PRO A 275 -32.40 33.64 -7.62
CA PRO A 275 -32.95 32.38 -8.12
C PRO A 275 -31.91 31.48 -8.81
N ASP A 276 -30.95 32.08 -9.51
CA ASP A 276 -30.01 31.37 -10.39
C ASP A 276 -28.57 31.32 -9.83
N LEU A 277 -28.38 31.63 -8.55
CA LEU A 277 -27.05 31.63 -7.94
C LEU A 277 -26.57 30.18 -7.75
N HIS A 278 -25.53 29.81 -8.50
CA HIS A 278 -24.98 28.45 -8.53
C HIS A 278 -23.63 28.32 -7.83
N HIS A 279 -22.82 29.38 -7.78
CA HIS A 279 -21.52 29.35 -7.15
C HIS A 279 -21.30 30.57 -6.28
N ILE A 280 -20.82 30.34 -5.06
CA ILE A 280 -20.45 31.41 -4.15
C ILE A 280 -19.11 31.08 -3.47
N ASP A 281 -18.17 32.02 -3.57
CA ASP A 281 -16.88 31.94 -2.89
C ASP A 281 -16.83 33.00 -1.79
N LEU A 282 -16.77 32.54 -0.55
CA LEU A 282 -16.72 33.35 0.67
C LEU A 282 -15.44 33.06 1.47
N SER A 283 -14.44 32.46 0.83
CA SER A 283 -13.21 32.06 1.52
C SER A 283 -12.44 33.26 2.09
N ASP A 284 -11.62 33.04 3.11
CA ASP A 284 -10.76 34.07 3.72
C ASP A 284 -11.55 35.32 4.16
N ASN A 285 -12.56 35.10 5.02
CA ASN A 285 -13.42 36.13 5.61
C ASN A 285 -13.53 35.93 7.14
N LYS A 286 -14.50 36.60 7.78
CA LYS A 286 -14.76 36.52 9.24
C LYS A 286 -16.18 36.05 9.55
N LEU A 287 -16.78 35.24 8.67
CA LEU A 287 -18.13 34.72 8.84
C LEU A 287 -18.15 33.64 9.91
N GLU A 288 -19.12 33.71 10.82
CA GLU A 288 -19.39 32.65 11.81
C GLU A 288 -20.69 31.89 11.52
N THR A 289 -21.61 32.50 10.76
CA THR A 289 -22.93 31.95 10.42
C THR A 289 -23.36 32.37 9.02
N LEU A 290 -24.43 31.74 8.50
CA LEU A 290 -25.10 32.08 7.25
C LEU A 290 -26.51 32.61 7.54
N PRO A 291 -27.11 33.44 6.66
CA PRO A 291 -28.43 34.03 6.89
C PRO A 291 -29.56 32.98 6.82
N ASP A 292 -30.68 33.25 7.49
CA ASP A 292 -31.83 32.34 7.53
C ASP A 292 -32.37 32.05 6.13
N GLY A 293 -32.63 30.78 5.81
CA GLY A 293 -33.15 30.40 4.50
C GLY A 293 -32.09 30.35 3.39
N PHE A 294 -30.80 30.36 3.73
CA PHE A 294 -29.69 30.11 2.79
C PHE A 294 -29.87 28.80 1.98
N SER A 295 -30.55 27.82 2.56
CA SER A 295 -30.93 26.54 1.93
C SER A 295 -31.87 26.67 0.73
N ARG A 296 -32.47 27.83 0.47
CA ARG A 296 -33.34 28.08 -0.69
C ARG A 296 -32.54 28.19 -2.00
N LEU A 297 -31.25 28.51 -1.91
CA LEU A 297 -30.38 28.67 -3.07
C LEU A 297 -30.12 27.33 -3.75
N GLN A 298 -29.95 27.35 -5.07
CA GLN A 298 -29.64 26.17 -5.88
C GLN A 298 -28.13 26.08 -6.15
N LEU A 299 -27.33 26.13 -5.09
CA LEU A 299 -25.87 26.15 -5.20
C LEU A 299 -25.31 24.80 -5.66
N HIS A 300 -24.42 24.87 -6.64
CA HIS A 300 -23.55 23.79 -7.07
C HIS A 300 -22.20 23.82 -6.38
N GLY A 301 -21.65 25.00 -6.07
CA GLY A 301 -20.40 25.14 -5.33
C GLY A 301 -20.45 26.21 -4.26
N LEU A 302 -19.92 25.88 -3.08
CA LEU A 302 -19.86 26.76 -1.92
C LEU A 302 -18.47 26.67 -1.29
N ASP A 303 -17.74 27.79 -1.29
CA ASP A 303 -16.46 27.91 -0.60
C ASP A 303 -16.60 28.80 0.64
N LEU A 304 -16.34 28.22 1.80
CA LEU A 304 -16.37 28.85 3.13
C LEU A 304 -15.01 28.74 3.82
N ARG A 305 -13.92 28.45 3.10
CA ARG A 305 -12.60 28.24 3.71
C ARG A 305 -12.12 29.44 4.52
N SER A 306 -11.27 29.20 5.53
CA SER A 306 -10.63 30.26 6.33
C SER A 306 -11.62 31.30 6.88
N ASN A 307 -12.64 30.84 7.60
CA ASN A 307 -13.64 31.67 8.28
C ASN A 307 -13.69 31.32 9.78
N GLY A 308 -14.73 31.78 10.49
CA GLY A 308 -14.95 31.55 11.91
C GLY A 308 -15.97 30.44 12.23
N PHE A 309 -16.34 29.58 11.28
CA PHE A 309 -17.37 28.56 11.49
C PHE A 309 -16.91 27.49 12.50
N LYS A 310 -17.65 27.33 13.60
CA LYS A 310 -17.41 26.29 14.62
C LYS A 310 -18.09 24.97 14.28
N GLU A 311 -19.17 25.04 13.50
CA GLU A 311 -19.92 23.91 12.96
C GLU A 311 -20.40 24.26 11.55
N ILE A 312 -20.72 23.24 10.75
CA ILE A 312 -21.37 23.46 9.45
C ILE A 312 -22.86 23.70 9.72
N PRO A 313 -23.44 24.84 9.30
CA PRO A 313 -24.87 25.13 9.51
C PRO A 313 -25.77 24.09 8.84
N GLU A 314 -26.93 23.77 9.45
CA GLU A 314 -27.88 22.80 8.89
C GLU A 314 -28.42 23.21 7.51
N GLU A 315 -28.44 24.51 7.24
CA GLU A 315 -28.83 25.10 5.97
C GLU A 315 -27.93 24.61 4.83
N VAL A 316 -26.63 24.44 5.09
CA VAL A 316 -25.67 23.92 4.10
C VAL A 316 -25.95 22.46 3.77
N CYS A 317 -26.31 21.65 4.78
CA CYS A 317 -26.67 20.25 4.59
C CYS A 317 -27.96 20.07 3.76
N SER A 318 -28.76 21.12 3.62
CA SER A 318 -30.01 21.11 2.85
C SER A 318 -29.83 21.52 1.37
N LEU A 319 -28.62 21.90 0.95
CA LEU A 319 -28.31 22.30 -0.44
C LEU A 319 -28.12 21.06 -1.34
N LEU A 320 -29.22 20.41 -1.73
CA LEU A 320 -29.18 19.11 -2.41
C LEU A 320 -28.48 19.11 -3.80
N GLN A 321 -28.32 20.28 -4.43
CA GLN A 321 -27.64 20.44 -5.73
C GLN A 321 -26.11 20.65 -5.60
N LEU A 322 -25.59 20.68 -4.38
CA LEU A 322 -24.19 20.98 -4.11
C LEU A 322 -23.29 19.84 -4.56
N ASN A 323 -22.34 20.17 -5.44
CA ASN A 323 -21.32 19.25 -5.96
C ASN A 323 -19.95 19.48 -5.28
N THR A 324 -19.69 20.70 -4.83
CA THR A 324 -18.41 21.10 -4.23
C THR A 324 -18.65 21.90 -2.97
N LEU A 325 -18.07 21.43 -1.87
CA LEU A 325 -18.12 22.10 -0.57
C LEU A 325 -16.70 22.27 -0.03
N SER A 326 -16.30 23.51 0.25
CA SER A 326 -15.01 23.81 0.86
C SER A 326 -15.24 24.50 2.21
N VAL A 327 -14.74 23.92 3.29
CA VAL A 327 -14.87 24.45 4.66
C VAL A 327 -13.56 24.38 5.44
N GLY A 328 -12.44 24.02 4.79
CA GLY A 328 -11.12 23.98 5.40
C GLY A 328 -10.67 25.30 6.04
N GLY A 329 -9.76 25.27 7.01
CA GLY A 329 -9.28 26.47 7.71
C GLY A 329 -10.26 27.05 8.74
N ASN A 330 -11.38 26.38 9.00
CA ASN A 330 -12.35 26.74 10.04
C ASN A 330 -12.12 25.93 11.33
N PRO A 331 -12.45 26.47 12.51
CA PRO A 331 -12.35 25.77 13.80
C PRO A 331 -13.43 24.69 14.00
N LEU A 332 -13.70 23.88 12.97
CA LEU A 332 -14.65 22.77 12.99
C LEU A 332 -14.11 21.62 13.83
N LYS A 333 -14.91 21.15 14.80
CA LYS A 333 -14.58 19.98 15.64
C LYS A 333 -15.20 18.68 15.17
N CYS A 334 -16.35 18.75 14.51
CA CYS A 334 -17.08 17.61 13.97
C CYS A 334 -17.87 18.03 12.72
N LEU A 335 -18.24 17.05 11.91
CA LEU A 335 -19.20 17.24 10.82
C LEU A 335 -20.59 16.79 11.29
N PRO A 336 -21.67 17.48 10.88
CA PRO A 336 -23.03 17.09 11.23
C PRO A 336 -23.44 15.80 10.51
N ASP A 337 -24.23 14.94 11.16
CA ASP A 337 -24.70 13.68 10.56
C ASP A 337 -25.58 13.91 9.31
N LYS A 338 -26.26 15.05 9.26
CA LYS A 338 -27.07 15.50 8.12
C LYS A 338 -26.24 15.76 6.85
N ILE A 339 -24.91 15.83 6.92
CA ILE A 339 -24.05 16.00 5.74
C ILE A 339 -24.27 14.88 4.71
N SER A 340 -24.69 13.69 5.17
CA SER A 340 -25.08 12.55 4.33
C SER A 340 -26.23 12.84 3.36
N GLN A 341 -27.02 13.88 3.59
CA GLN A 341 -28.09 14.31 2.69
C GLN A 341 -27.56 14.88 1.36
N LEU A 342 -26.30 15.35 1.35
CA LEU A 342 -25.62 15.88 0.17
C LEU A 342 -25.15 14.76 -0.77
N THR A 343 -26.07 13.92 -1.21
CA THR A 343 -25.80 12.77 -2.11
C THR A 343 -25.22 13.18 -3.48
N GLY A 344 -25.45 14.43 -3.89
CA GLY A 344 -24.86 15.06 -5.07
C GLY A 344 -23.40 15.50 -4.90
N LEU A 345 -22.85 15.50 -3.68
CA LEU A 345 -21.52 16.01 -3.41
C LEU A 345 -20.46 15.12 -4.07
N ARG A 346 -19.52 15.74 -4.79
CA ARG A 346 -18.40 15.09 -5.47
C ARG A 346 -17.07 15.48 -4.88
N THR A 347 -16.95 16.72 -4.41
CA THR A 347 -15.71 17.24 -3.85
C THR A 347 -15.96 17.88 -2.49
N ILE A 348 -15.16 17.49 -1.50
CA ILE A 348 -15.14 18.13 -0.18
C ILE A 348 -13.72 18.50 0.24
N PHE A 349 -13.55 19.76 0.67
CA PHE A 349 -12.29 20.27 1.23
C PHE A 349 -12.50 20.63 2.71
N ILE A 350 -11.87 19.85 3.59
CA ILE A 350 -11.96 19.96 5.06
C ILE A 350 -10.56 19.97 5.68
N ASN A 351 -9.58 20.51 4.95
CA ASN A 351 -8.19 20.62 5.37
C ASN A 351 -7.99 21.73 6.44
N ILE A 352 -6.99 21.58 7.33
CA ILE A 352 -6.65 22.61 8.34
C ILE A 352 -7.87 22.94 9.23
N CYS A 353 -8.61 21.91 9.64
CA CYS A 353 -9.68 22.02 10.62
C CYS A 353 -9.19 21.54 12.01
N GLN A 354 -10.06 21.57 13.01
CA GLN A 354 -9.74 21.19 14.40
C GLN A 354 -10.52 19.95 14.82
N PHE A 355 -10.61 18.95 13.94
CA PHE A 355 -11.35 17.72 14.23
C PHE A 355 -10.63 16.93 15.33
N ASP A 356 -11.39 16.44 16.32
CA ASP A 356 -10.83 15.62 17.40
C ASP A 356 -10.42 14.22 16.88
N GLU A 357 -11.16 13.70 15.89
CA GLU A 357 -10.92 12.42 15.23
C GLU A 357 -11.19 12.52 13.72
N PHE A 358 -10.83 11.48 12.95
CA PHE A 358 -11.25 11.38 11.56
C PHE A 358 -12.79 11.50 11.43
N PRO A 359 -13.32 12.44 10.64
CA PRO A 359 -14.74 12.74 10.57
C PRO A 359 -15.49 11.67 9.77
N ARG A 360 -15.93 10.61 10.48
CA ARG A 360 -16.58 9.43 9.88
C ARG A 360 -17.82 9.74 9.06
N GLN A 361 -18.45 10.89 9.27
CA GLN A 361 -19.59 11.36 8.49
C GLN A 361 -19.28 11.47 6.99
N VAL A 362 -18.04 11.79 6.59
CA VAL A 362 -17.67 11.83 5.15
C VAL A 362 -17.73 10.46 4.49
N LEU A 363 -17.64 9.37 5.28
CA LEU A 363 -17.69 7.99 4.78
C LEU A 363 -19.10 7.57 4.34
N GLN A 364 -20.12 8.38 4.65
CA GLN A 364 -21.51 8.18 4.23
C GLN A 364 -21.77 8.74 2.82
N LEU A 365 -20.82 9.52 2.27
CA LEU A 365 -20.93 10.15 0.96
C LEU A 365 -20.36 9.24 -0.14
N GLU A 366 -21.04 8.14 -0.46
CA GLU A 366 -20.55 7.14 -1.43
C GLU A 366 -20.29 7.68 -2.85
N GLY A 367 -20.94 8.79 -3.21
CA GLY A 367 -20.75 9.51 -4.47
C GLY A 367 -19.48 10.38 -4.54
N LEU A 368 -18.71 10.47 -3.45
CA LEU A 368 -17.56 11.38 -3.36
C LEU A 368 -16.41 10.95 -4.27
N GLU A 369 -15.88 11.90 -5.05
CA GLU A 369 -14.76 11.71 -5.97
C GLU A 369 -13.46 12.30 -5.42
N ARG A 370 -13.54 13.37 -4.61
CA ARG A 370 -12.37 14.08 -4.08
C ARG A 370 -12.55 14.39 -2.61
N LEU A 371 -11.67 13.83 -1.77
CA LEU A 371 -11.61 14.06 -0.34
C LEU A 371 -10.26 14.68 0.03
N LEU A 372 -10.27 15.95 0.42
CA LEU A 372 -9.09 16.66 0.88
C LEU A 372 -9.26 17.03 2.35
N ILE A 373 -8.57 16.31 3.22
CA ILE A 373 -8.74 16.41 4.67
C ILE A 373 -7.44 16.76 5.41
N GLY A 374 -6.30 16.87 4.71
CA GLY A 374 -5.00 17.07 5.33
C GLY A 374 -4.94 18.07 6.51
N ASN A 375 -4.18 17.70 7.55
CA ASN A 375 -4.07 18.44 8.81
C ASN A 375 -5.40 18.59 9.56
N TRP A 376 -6.15 17.49 9.73
CA TRP A 376 -7.45 17.51 10.41
C TRP A 376 -7.36 17.46 11.95
N ALA A 377 -6.34 16.81 12.52
CA ALA A 377 -6.28 16.46 13.95
C ALA A 377 -5.63 17.52 14.87
N GLY A 378 -5.35 18.73 14.35
CA GLY A 378 -4.66 19.79 15.10
C GLY A 378 -3.33 19.35 15.73
N PHE A 379 -2.91 20.01 16.82
CA PHE A 379 -1.69 19.65 17.56
C PHE A 379 -1.84 18.38 18.45
N GLY A 380 -2.95 17.64 18.37
CA GLY A 380 -3.31 16.48 19.21
C GLY A 380 -2.70 15.13 18.79
N LYS A 381 -3.14 14.04 19.47
CA LYS A 381 -2.72 12.65 19.24
C LYS A 381 -3.01 12.21 17.79
N PRO A 382 -2.21 11.29 17.19
CA PRO A 382 -2.48 10.77 15.86
C PRO A 382 -3.85 10.07 15.82
N SER A 383 -4.73 10.52 14.92
CA SER A 383 -6.04 9.89 14.68
C SER A 383 -5.93 9.04 13.41
N PRO A 384 -6.06 7.70 13.49
CA PRO A 384 -5.94 6.82 12.35
C PRO A 384 -7.13 6.97 11.39
N VAL A 385 -6.88 6.67 10.11
CA VAL A 385 -7.96 6.59 9.11
C VAL A 385 -8.78 5.31 9.35
N PRO A 386 -10.12 5.37 9.41
CA PRO A 386 -10.96 4.18 9.58
C PRO A 386 -10.93 3.23 8.38
N GLU A 387 -11.09 1.92 8.63
CA GLU A 387 -11.23 0.89 7.57
C GLU A 387 -12.41 1.14 6.62
N ASP A 388 -13.48 1.76 7.13
CA ASP A 388 -14.67 2.11 6.34
C ASP A 388 -14.39 3.10 5.19
N ILE A 389 -13.18 3.65 5.06
CA ILE A 389 -12.80 4.48 3.91
C ILE A 389 -12.92 3.72 2.56
N GLY A 390 -12.81 2.39 2.57
CA GLY A 390 -13.04 1.55 1.39
C GLY A 390 -14.47 1.65 0.80
N ARG A 391 -15.44 2.19 1.55
CA ARG A 391 -16.81 2.45 1.05
C ARG A 391 -16.87 3.49 -0.07
N LEU A 392 -15.91 4.42 -0.12
CA LEU A 392 -15.85 5.52 -1.09
C LEU A 392 -15.31 5.03 -2.45
N LYS A 393 -16.01 4.12 -3.11
CA LYS A 393 -15.53 3.44 -4.33
C LYS A 393 -15.31 4.36 -5.53
N ASN A 394 -15.96 5.53 -5.54
CA ASN A 394 -15.82 6.54 -6.59
C ASN A 394 -14.65 7.50 -6.35
N LEU A 395 -13.92 7.36 -5.23
CA LEU A 395 -12.87 8.28 -4.85
C LEU A 395 -11.70 8.23 -5.83
N GLN A 396 -11.42 9.37 -6.45
CA GLN A 396 -10.33 9.59 -7.40
C GLN A 396 -9.16 10.35 -6.76
N VAL A 397 -9.43 11.20 -5.75
CA VAL A 397 -8.41 12.01 -5.07
C VAL A 397 -8.59 11.86 -3.56
N LEU A 398 -7.53 11.39 -2.90
CA LEU A 398 -7.45 11.29 -1.44
C LEU A 398 -6.22 12.04 -0.95
N ASP A 399 -6.41 13.13 -0.22
CA ASP A 399 -5.33 13.92 0.36
C ASP A 399 -5.38 13.89 1.89
N LEU A 400 -4.39 13.21 2.48
CA LEU A 400 -4.20 12.96 3.90
C LEU A 400 -2.90 13.61 4.42
N GLN A 401 -2.43 14.67 3.77
CA GLN A 401 -1.16 15.33 4.14
C GLN A 401 -1.17 15.92 5.55
N ASN A 402 0.01 16.03 6.18
CA ASN A 402 0.22 16.71 7.46
C ASN A 402 -0.67 16.20 8.61
N SER A 403 -0.99 14.90 8.62
CA SER A 403 -1.93 14.29 9.57
C SER A 403 -1.26 13.38 10.60
N ARG A 404 0.08 13.39 10.68
CA ARG A 404 0.88 12.58 11.62
C ARG A 404 0.60 11.07 11.52
N LEU A 405 0.15 10.59 10.37
CA LEU A 405 -0.15 9.18 10.14
C LEU A 405 1.13 8.33 10.13
N GLU A 406 1.05 7.15 10.73
CA GLU A 406 2.13 6.14 10.75
C GLU A 406 1.78 4.93 9.88
N SER A 407 0.48 4.70 9.60
CA SER A 407 -0.03 3.60 8.79
C SER A 407 -1.30 3.99 8.02
N LEU A 408 -1.67 3.18 7.02
CA LEU A 408 -2.94 3.26 6.30
C LEU A 408 -3.75 1.97 6.53
N PRO A 409 -5.08 2.05 6.68
CA PRO A 409 -5.96 0.89 6.81
C PRO A 409 -6.04 0.11 5.48
N ASP A 410 -6.40 -1.18 5.54
CA ASP A 410 -6.48 -2.03 4.35
C ASP A 410 -7.56 -1.55 3.36
N GLY A 411 -8.62 -0.89 3.85
CA GLY A 411 -9.66 -0.24 3.06
C GLY A 411 -9.16 0.79 2.05
N VAL A 412 -8.01 1.44 2.27
CA VAL A 412 -7.40 2.32 1.24
C VAL A 412 -7.03 1.52 -0.01
N GLY A 413 -6.59 0.27 0.13
CA GLY A 413 -6.25 -0.61 -1.00
C GLY A 413 -7.45 -1.06 -1.84
N GLU A 414 -8.68 -0.84 -1.36
CA GLU A 414 -9.93 -1.14 -2.08
C GLU A 414 -10.36 -0.03 -3.05
N LEU A 415 -9.77 1.16 -2.96
CA LEU A 415 -10.11 2.34 -3.75
C LEU A 415 -9.58 2.24 -5.19
N LYS A 416 -10.20 1.40 -6.02
CA LYS A 416 -9.72 1.12 -7.38
C LYS A 416 -9.76 2.31 -8.34
N GLN A 417 -10.61 3.31 -8.09
CA GLN A 417 -10.69 4.53 -8.90
C GLN A 417 -9.68 5.62 -8.49
N LEU A 418 -8.88 5.38 -7.45
CA LEU A 418 -7.96 6.37 -6.91
C LEU A 418 -6.85 6.69 -7.90
N LYS A 419 -6.78 7.95 -8.33
CA LYS A 419 -5.77 8.50 -9.24
C LYS A 419 -4.70 9.28 -8.49
N TYR A 420 -5.06 9.96 -7.41
CA TYR A 420 -4.13 10.73 -6.58
C TYR A 420 -4.23 10.27 -5.12
N LEU A 421 -3.08 9.93 -4.54
CA LEU A 421 -2.91 9.71 -3.12
C LEU A 421 -1.84 10.65 -2.57
N GLY A 422 -2.25 11.59 -1.72
CA GLY A 422 -1.37 12.49 -1.00
C GLY A 422 -1.22 12.05 0.45
N ILE A 423 0.00 11.66 0.85
CA ILE A 423 0.35 11.34 2.24
C ILE A 423 1.59 12.12 2.71
N ALA A 424 1.85 13.28 2.12
CA ALA A 424 2.98 14.12 2.45
C ALA A 424 2.95 14.64 3.91
N GLY A 425 4.10 14.90 4.53
CA GLY A 425 4.16 15.52 5.86
C GLY A 425 3.65 14.61 7.00
N ASN A 426 3.74 13.29 6.81
CA ASN A 426 3.31 12.29 7.79
C ASN A 426 4.54 11.62 8.45
N ARG A 427 4.34 10.47 9.11
CA ARG A 427 5.40 9.74 9.86
C ARG A 427 5.66 8.35 9.29
N PHE A 428 5.36 8.13 8.01
CA PHE A 428 5.58 6.84 7.37
C PHE A 428 7.08 6.51 7.30
N THR A 429 7.44 5.33 7.79
CA THR A 429 8.81 4.78 7.81
C THR A 429 9.13 3.94 6.57
N SER A 430 8.08 3.41 5.95
CA SER A 430 8.09 2.63 4.72
C SER A 430 6.87 2.96 3.87
N VAL A 431 6.94 2.62 2.58
CA VAL A 431 5.81 2.79 1.67
C VAL A 431 4.69 1.81 2.04
N PRO A 432 3.47 2.30 2.36
CA PRO A 432 2.35 1.43 2.76
C PRO A 432 2.04 0.34 1.73
N LYS A 433 1.88 -0.92 2.20
CA LYS A 433 1.58 -2.08 1.34
C LYS A 433 0.30 -1.89 0.51
N GLN A 434 -0.66 -1.12 1.02
CA GLN A 434 -1.96 -0.87 0.39
C GLN A 434 -1.83 -0.14 -0.94
N ILE A 435 -0.78 0.68 -1.11
CA ILE A 435 -0.49 1.38 -2.37
C ILE A 435 -0.30 0.37 -3.51
N MET A 436 0.20 -0.83 -3.21
CA MET A 436 0.39 -1.87 -4.22
C MET A 436 -0.91 -2.45 -4.78
N ASN A 437 -2.03 -2.23 -4.09
CA ASN A 437 -3.35 -2.71 -4.53
C ASN A 437 -4.09 -1.67 -5.39
N LEU A 438 -3.55 -0.46 -5.55
CA LEU A 438 -4.15 0.63 -6.32
C LEU A 438 -3.79 0.49 -7.81
N SER A 439 -4.76 0.15 -8.64
CA SER A 439 -4.53 -0.11 -10.08
C SER A 439 -4.47 1.14 -10.94
N ASN A 440 -5.14 2.22 -10.52
CA ASN A 440 -5.32 3.44 -11.33
C ASN A 440 -4.54 4.66 -10.79
N VAL A 441 -3.62 4.44 -9.84
CA VAL A 441 -2.87 5.55 -9.23
C VAL A 441 -1.93 6.18 -10.26
N GLU A 442 -2.14 7.47 -10.52
CA GLU A 442 -1.34 8.26 -11.47
C GLU A 442 -0.36 9.17 -10.74
N LYS A 443 -0.72 9.61 -9.54
CA LYS A 443 0.04 10.56 -8.74
C LYS A 443 0.15 10.09 -7.29
N LEU A 444 1.37 10.06 -6.77
CA LEU A 444 1.65 9.64 -5.40
C LEU A 444 2.58 10.65 -4.71
N ASN A 445 2.08 11.34 -3.70
CA ASN A 445 2.89 12.27 -2.93
C ASN A 445 3.30 11.65 -1.59
N LEU A 446 4.58 11.27 -1.48
CA LEU A 446 5.22 10.69 -0.31
C LEU A 446 6.16 11.67 0.41
N SER A 447 6.19 12.96 0.03
CA SER A 447 7.20 13.88 0.57
C SER A 447 7.11 14.09 2.07
N GLU A 448 8.19 14.61 2.67
CA GLU A 448 8.22 15.03 4.08
C GLU A 448 7.75 13.91 5.03
N ASN A 449 8.25 12.69 4.79
CA ASN A 449 8.00 11.51 5.61
C ASN A 449 9.33 10.98 6.17
N ARG A 450 9.32 9.78 6.77
CA ARG A 450 10.50 9.11 7.33
C ARG A 450 10.90 7.88 6.51
N ILE A 451 10.55 7.85 5.22
CA ILE A 451 10.75 6.68 4.38
C ILE A 451 12.24 6.53 4.07
N SER A 452 12.82 5.43 4.53
CA SER A 452 14.26 5.16 4.33
C SER A 452 14.55 4.41 3.02
N ARG A 453 13.58 3.65 2.50
CA ARG A 453 13.73 2.84 1.27
C ARG A 453 12.42 2.70 0.50
N LEU A 454 12.50 2.74 -0.83
CA LEU A 454 11.38 2.40 -1.73
C LEU A 454 11.41 0.91 -2.09
N PRO A 455 10.28 0.17 -1.98
CA PRO A 455 10.22 -1.23 -2.36
C PRO A 455 10.27 -1.40 -3.88
N LEU A 456 10.96 -2.47 -4.34
CA LEU A 456 11.06 -2.83 -5.77
C LEU A 456 9.68 -3.01 -6.41
N THR A 457 8.69 -3.47 -5.64
CA THR A 457 7.34 -3.73 -6.13
C THR A 457 6.64 -2.48 -6.65
N LEU A 458 7.03 -1.26 -6.24
CA LEU A 458 6.48 -0.01 -6.78
C LEU A 458 6.62 0.09 -8.29
N SER A 459 7.62 -0.58 -8.86
CA SER A 459 7.86 -0.63 -10.31
C SER A 459 6.68 -1.21 -11.10
N ARG A 460 5.80 -1.99 -10.43
CA ARG A 460 4.60 -2.64 -10.98
C ARG A 460 3.42 -1.69 -11.17
N LEU A 461 3.46 -0.48 -10.59
CA LEU A 461 2.40 0.52 -10.77
C LEU A 461 2.53 1.19 -12.14
N ALA A 462 2.05 0.50 -13.18
CA ALA A 462 2.21 0.93 -14.57
C ALA A 462 1.55 2.29 -14.89
N GLY A 463 0.55 2.71 -14.11
CA GLY A 463 -0.16 3.98 -14.27
C GLY A 463 0.53 5.18 -13.61
N LEU A 464 1.58 4.99 -12.80
CA LEU A 464 2.18 6.06 -12.00
C LEU A 464 3.00 7.01 -12.89
N LYS A 465 2.53 8.26 -13.00
CA LYS A 465 3.12 9.33 -13.81
C LYS A 465 3.94 10.31 -12.98
N ASP A 466 3.55 10.51 -11.74
CA ASP A 466 4.08 11.54 -10.86
C ASP A 466 4.26 10.98 -9.45
N MET A 467 5.48 11.01 -8.93
CA MET A 467 5.83 10.52 -7.61
C MET A 467 6.82 11.48 -6.96
N GLU A 468 6.39 12.08 -5.86
CA GLU A 468 7.16 13.02 -5.07
C GLU A 468 7.67 12.33 -3.81
N VAL A 469 8.98 12.40 -3.56
CA VAL A 469 9.66 11.68 -2.46
C VAL A 469 10.63 12.57 -1.68
N SER A 470 10.70 13.87 -2.00
CA SER A 470 11.54 14.85 -1.28
C SER A 470 11.26 14.89 0.23
N GLY A 471 12.23 15.34 1.02
CA GLY A 471 12.07 15.42 2.48
C GLY A 471 12.02 14.06 3.19
N ASN A 472 12.49 12.98 2.55
CA ASN A 472 12.64 11.66 3.16
C ASN A 472 14.12 11.26 3.33
N PRO A 473 14.50 10.50 4.39
CA PRO A 473 15.85 9.98 4.59
C PRO A 473 16.15 8.76 3.69
N LEU A 474 15.91 8.89 2.38
CA LEU A 474 16.06 7.78 1.44
C LEU A 474 17.53 7.36 1.29
N THR A 475 17.78 6.09 1.63
CA THR A 475 19.03 5.38 1.33
C THR A 475 18.95 4.57 0.04
N TYR A 476 17.74 4.32 -0.44
CA TYR A 476 17.47 3.53 -1.64
C TYR A 476 16.12 3.89 -2.25
N PRO A 477 16.03 4.30 -3.54
CA PRO A 477 17.11 4.52 -4.49
C PRO A 477 18.09 5.61 -4.02
N PRO A 478 19.31 5.66 -4.60
CA PRO A 478 20.27 6.68 -4.23
C PRO A 478 19.75 8.09 -4.55
N PRO A 479 20.18 9.14 -3.81
CA PRO A 479 19.65 10.50 -3.97
C PRO A 479 19.71 11.04 -5.41
N ASP A 480 20.76 10.72 -6.17
CA ASP A 480 20.93 11.17 -7.57
C ASP A 480 19.91 10.55 -8.54
N VAL A 481 19.32 9.40 -8.19
CA VAL A 481 18.21 8.80 -8.93
C VAL A 481 16.90 9.51 -8.55
N CYS A 482 16.72 9.80 -7.26
CA CYS A 482 15.53 10.49 -6.76
C CYS A 482 15.40 11.91 -7.33
N GLU A 483 16.50 12.65 -7.47
CA GLU A 483 16.53 14.01 -8.04
C GLU A 483 16.14 14.08 -9.54
N LYS A 484 16.27 12.96 -10.27
CA LYS A 484 15.91 12.87 -11.69
C LYS A 484 14.41 12.68 -11.92
N GLY A 485 13.63 12.52 -10.85
CA GLY A 485 12.18 12.41 -10.89
C GLY A 485 11.66 10.99 -11.12
N THR A 486 10.34 10.88 -11.27
CA THR A 486 9.58 9.63 -11.19
C THR A 486 10.02 8.56 -12.19
N THR A 487 10.27 8.94 -13.45
CA THR A 487 10.68 7.99 -14.49
C THR A 487 12.00 7.31 -14.14
N ALA A 488 13.00 8.07 -13.70
CA ALA A 488 14.30 7.53 -13.32
C ALA A 488 14.20 6.58 -12.11
N ILE A 489 13.38 6.93 -11.12
CA ILE A 489 13.12 6.07 -9.96
C ILE A 489 12.48 4.75 -10.39
N ILE A 490 11.42 4.80 -11.21
CA ILE A 490 10.70 3.61 -11.66
C ILE A 490 11.60 2.72 -12.53
N ASP A 491 12.37 3.30 -13.45
CA ASP A 491 13.29 2.55 -14.30
C ASP A 491 14.39 1.86 -13.47
N PHE A 492 14.97 2.57 -12.49
CA PHE A 492 15.92 1.98 -11.55
C PHE A 492 15.31 0.81 -10.76
N LEU A 493 14.08 0.96 -10.25
CA LEU A 493 13.40 -0.11 -9.52
C LEU A 493 13.06 -1.30 -10.44
N LYS A 494 12.66 -1.05 -11.69
CA LYS A 494 12.41 -2.10 -12.70
C LYS A 494 13.67 -2.89 -13.02
N GLU A 495 14.80 -2.21 -13.26
CA GLU A 495 16.09 -2.86 -13.53
C GLU A 495 16.49 -3.80 -12.38
N LYS A 496 16.34 -3.33 -11.13
CA LYS A 496 16.69 -4.13 -9.95
C LYS A 496 15.70 -5.26 -9.69
N GLU A 497 14.42 -5.08 -10.00
CA GLU A 497 13.41 -6.15 -9.93
C GLU A 497 13.68 -7.24 -10.98
N GLN A 498 14.01 -6.87 -12.22
CA GLN A 498 14.37 -7.81 -13.27
C GLN A 498 15.62 -8.61 -12.92
N GLY A 499 16.67 -7.94 -12.40
CA GLY A 499 17.87 -8.62 -11.89
C GLY A 499 17.58 -9.58 -10.74
N LYS A 500 16.63 -9.25 -9.85
CA LYS A 500 16.18 -10.13 -8.77
C LYS A 500 15.44 -11.35 -9.29
N GLU A 501 14.53 -11.19 -10.25
CA GLU A 501 13.80 -12.32 -10.86
C GLU A 501 14.72 -13.21 -11.69
N LEU A 502 15.66 -12.64 -12.45
CA LEU A 502 16.66 -13.41 -13.19
C LEU A 502 17.53 -14.25 -12.25
N ARG A 503 18.02 -13.68 -11.15
CA ARG A 503 18.81 -14.39 -10.14
C ARG A 503 18.05 -15.55 -9.47
N LYS A 504 16.72 -15.50 -9.40
CA LYS A 504 15.89 -16.64 -8.92
C LYS A 504 15.85 -17.81 -9.91
N LEU A 505 15.93 -17.54 -11.21
CA LEU A 505 15.81 -18.55 -12.27
C LEU A 505 17.16 -19.18 -12.66
N VAL A 506 18.26 -18.45 -12.44
CA VAL A 506 19.64 -18.90 -12.75
C VAL A 506 20.02 -20.26 -12.12
N PRO A 507 19.73 -20.56 -10.83
CA PRO A 507 20.01 -21.88 -10.26
C PRO A 507 19.26 -23.02 -10.94
N ARG A 508 18.08 -22.74 -11.50
CA ARG A 508 17.21 -23.73 -12.14
C ARG A 508 17.72 -24.04 -13.55
N PHE A 509 18.12 -23.01 -14.28
CA PHE A 509 18.73 -23.17 -15.61
C PHE A 509 20.12 -23.82 -15.54
N SER A 510 20.94 -23.45 -14.55
CA SER A 510 22.28 -24.00 -14.42
C SER A 510 22.31 -25.51 -14.14
N GLN A 511 21.23 -26.08 -13.57
CA GLN A 511 21.09 -27.53 -13.38
C GLN A 511 20.97 -28.33 -14.68
N ASN A 512 20.56 -27.68 -15.77
CA ASN A 512 20.40 -28.31 -17.09
C ASN A 512 21.73 -28.44 -17.84
N VAL A 513 22.80 -27.80 -17.36
CA VAL A 513 24.15 -27.91 -17.91
C VAL A 513 24.85 -29.11 -17.27
N THR A 514 25.06 -30.16 -18.07
CA THR A 514 25.50 -31.47 -17.59
C THR A 514 26.93 -31.82 -17.98
N GLU A 515 27.47 -31.18 -19.02
CA GLU A 515 28.80 -31.47 -19.55
C GLU A 515 29.74 -30.27 -19.42
N THR A 516 31.04 -30.54 -19.21
CA THR A 516 32.05 -29.48 -19.08
C THR A 516 32.21 -28.66 -20.36
N ARG A 517 31.98 -29.28 -21.53
CA ARG A 517 32.01 -28.61 -22.83
C ARG A 517 30.87 -27.59 -22.98
N GLU A 518 29.68 -27.89 -22.45
CA GLU A 518 28.56 -26.95 -22.44
C GLU A 518 28.84 -25.72 -21.56
N VAL A 519 29.72 -25.81 -20.57
CA VAL A 519 30.12 -24.66 -19.75
C VAL A 519 31.01 -23.70 -20.55
N GLU A 520 31.93 -24.23 -21.37
CA GLU A 520 32.79 -23.44 -22.27
C GLU A 520 31.97 -22.74 -23.33
N ASP A 521 31.10 -23.50 -23.99
CA ASP A 521 30.22 -23.00 -25.03
C ASP A 521 29.25 -21.94 -24.47
N LEU A 522 28.71 -22.14 -23.25
CA LEU A 522 27.83 -21.18 -22.57
C LEU A 522 28.58 -19.89 -22.22
N ALA A 523 29.81 -20.00 -21.71
CA ALA A 523 30.60 -18.82 -21.36
C ALA A 523 31.03 -18.04 -22.60
N THR A 524 31.30 -18.74 -23.71
CA THR A 524 31.64 -18.14 -25.00
C THR A 524 30.42 -17.44 -25.62
N ALA A 525 29.26 -18.09 -25.61
CA ALA A 525 27.99 -17.50 -26.08
C ALA A 525 27.63 -16.22 -25.30
N LEU A 526 27.89 -16.19 -23.99
CA LEU A 526 27.62 -15.03 -23.13
C LEU A 526 28.75 -13.98 -23.10
N GLY A 527 29.76 -14.11 -23.98
CA GLY A 527 30.79 -13.09 -24.18
C GLY A 527 31.77 -12.94 -23.00
N LEU A 528 32.04 -14.01 -22.25
CA LEU A 528 33.13 -14.04 -21.26
C LEU A 528 34.49 -14.20 -21.96
N SER A 529 35.53 -13.62 -21.39
CA SER A 529 36.90 -13.71 -21.93
C SER A 529 37.56 -15.06 -21.62
N ALA A 530 38.55 -15.45 -22.41
CA ALA A 530 39.27 -16.73 -22.24
C ALA A 530 39.89 -16.89 -20.84
N ASP A 531 40.40 -15.81 -20.24
CA ASP A 531 40.96 -15.81 -18.89
C ASP A 531 39.89 -16.07 -17.81
N GLU A 532 38.67 -15.56 -18.02
CA GLU A 532 37.54 -15.76 -17.11
C GLU A 532 37.01 -17.19 -17.17
N ILE A 533 36.94 -17.77 -18.38
CA ILE A 533 36.57 -19.17 -18.60
C ILE A 533 37.58 -20.07 -17.88
N THR A 534 38.87 -19.83 -18.10
CA THR A 534 39.96 -20.59 -17.47
C THR A 534 39.92 -20.51 -15.94
N THR A 535 39.58 -19.34 -15.38
CA THR A 535 39.44 -19.13 -13.93
C THR A 535 38.25 -19.92 -13.35
N ILE A 536 37.11 -19.93 -14.05
CA ILE A 536 35.91 -20.68 -13.63
C ILE A 536 36.17 -22.20 -13.71
N GLN A 537 36.95 -22.65 -14.69
CA GLN A 537 37.29 -24.06 -14.90
C GLN A 537 38.41 -24.58 -14.00
N ALA A 538 39.32 -23.71 -13.54
CA ALA A 538 40.41 -24.07 -12.62
C ALA A 538 39.90 -24.60 -11.27
N LEU A 539 38.62 -24.39 -10.97
CA LEU A 539 37.91 -24.92 -9.80
C LEU A 539 37.57 -26.41 -10.00
N ARG A 540 38.59 -27.27 -10.05
CA ARG A 540 38.55 -28.71 -10.40
C ARG A 540 37.62 -29.62 -9.58
N ASN A 541 36.97 -29.11 -8.53
CA ASN A 541 36.08 -29.87 -7.64
C ASN A 541 34.58 -29.53 -7.82
N GLN A 542 34.20 -28.77 -8.85
CA GLN A 542 32.82 -28.32 -9.05
C GLN A 542 32.15 -29.04 -10.22
N THR A 543 30.85 -29.34 -10.09
CA THR A 543 30.04 -29.93 -11.15
C THR A 543 29.87 -28.95 -12.32
N PRO A 544 29.66 -29.41 -13.56
CA PRO A 544 29.37 -28.55 -14.71
C PRO A 544 28.23 -27.55 -14.45
N SER A 545 27.19 -27.99 -13.73
CA SER A 545 26.07 -27.13 -13.31
C SER A 545 26.47 -25.98 -12.37
N SER A 546 27.47 -26.20 -11.50
CA SER A 546 28.00 -25.18 -10.59
C SER A 546 28.90 -24.18 -11.32
N GLN A 547 29.65 -24.65 -12.33
CA GLN A 547 30.44 -23.78 -13.20
C GLN A 547 29.53 -22.92 -14.10
N ALA A 548 28.48 -23.52 -14.68
CA ALA A 548 27.46 -22.79 -15.44
C ALA A 548 26.74 -21.72 -14.61
N TYR A 549 26.41 -22.02 -13.35
CA TYR A 549 25.84 -21.03 -12.42
C TYR A 549 26.74 -19.79 -12.27
N LYS A 550 28.06 -19.98 -12.17
CA LYS A 550 29.04 -18.88 -12.06
C LYS A 550 29.19 -18.09 -13.35
N VAL A 551 29.15 -18.77 -14.49
CA VAL A 551 29.15 -18.12 -15.81
C VAL A 551 27.94 -17.20 -15.94
N LEU A 552 26.75 -17.68 -15.55
CA LEU A 552 25.51 -16.91 -15.61
C LEU A 552 25.51 -15.71 -14.63
N LEU A 553 26.05 -15.87 -13.42
CA LEU A 553 26.20 -14.76 -12.49
C LEU A 553 27.14 -13.67 -13.02
N LYS A 554 28.28 -14.07 -13.59
CA LYS A 554 29.22 -13.13 -14.22
C LYS A 554 28.61 -12.41 -15.42
N TRP A 555 27.83 -13.11 -16.23
CA TRP A 555 27.09 -12.50 -17.34
C TRP A 555 26.08 -11.46 -16.83
N ILE A 556 25.31 -11.77 -15.79
CA ILE A 556 24.35 -10.84 -15.15
C ILE A 556 25.04 -9.60 -14.58
N GLU A 557 26.27 -9.72 -14.11
CA GLU A 557 27.05 -8.59 -13.61
C GLU A 557 27.60 -7.69 -14.73
N LYS A 558 27.82 -8.25 -15.92
CA LYS A 558 28.46 -7.58 -17.05
C LYS A 558 27.44 -6.97 -18.03
N ASP A 559 26.32 -7.65 -18.26
CA ASP A 559 25.31 -7.27 -19.23
C ASP A 559 24.10 -6.60 -18.55
N ARG A 560 23.92 -5.30 -18.84
CA ARG A 560 22.84 -4.49 -18.26
C ARG A 560 21.44 -4.88 -18.76
N GLU A 561 21.35 -5.65 -19.84
CA GLU A 561 20.09 -6.13 -20.42
C GLU A 561 19.91 -7.64 -20.22
N ALA A 562 20.68 -8.24 -19.30
CA ALA A 562 20.57 -9.65 -18.98
C ALA A 562 19.11 -10.00 -18.61
N SER A 563 18.52 -10.90 -19.38
CA SER A 563 17.15 -11.39 -19.20
C SER A 563 17.06 -12.84 -19.69
N MET A 564 16.04 -13.59 -19.25
CA MET A 564 15.84 -14.95 -19.76
C MET A 564 15.53 -14.97 -21.26
N ASP A 565 14.95 -13.90 -21.82
CA ASP A 565 14.75 -13.74 -23.27
C ASP A 565 16.08 -13.59 -24.00
N LYS A 566 16.96 -12.72 -23.50
CA LYS A 566 18.30 -12.52 -24.08
C LYS A 566 19.17 -13.77 -23.95
N LEU A 567 19.12 -14.47 -22.82
CA LEU A 567 19.80 -15.76 -22.63
C LEU A 567 19.32 -16.80 -23.67
N GLN A 568 18.00 -16.86 -23.92
CA GLN A 568 17.44 -17.77 -24.92
C GLN A 568 17.95 -17.45 -26.33
N GLN A 569 18.00 -16.16 -26.67
CA GLN A 569 18.45 -15.68 -27.97
C GLN A 569 19.94 -15.96 -28.19
N GLU A 570 20.80 -15.57 -27.25
CA GLU A 570 22.26 -15.79 -27.33
C GLU A 570 22.62 -17.28 -27.48
N LEU A 571 21.88 -18.16 -26.79
CA LEU A 571 22.05 -19.61 -26.91
C LEU A 571 21.57 -20.16 -28.27
N SER A 572 20.50 -19.58 -28.83
CA SER A 572 19.97 -19.98 -30.14
C SER A 572 20.90 -19.52 -31.27
N ASP A 573 21.45 -18.31 -31.15
CA ASP A 573 22.35 -17.71 -32.15
C ASP A 573 23.72 -18.42 -32.18
N PHE A 574 24.13 -19.08 -31.09
CA PHE A 574 25.36 -19.86 -31.01
C PHE A 574 25.30 -21.20 -31.78
N GLY A 575 24.10 -21.69 -32.13
CA GLY A 575 23.87 -22.80 -33.08
C GLY A 575 24.23 -24.23 -32.61
N THR A 576 25.02 -24.40 -31.54
CA THR A 576 25.28 -25.72 -30.91
C THR A 576 24.51 -25.94 -29.60
N MET A 577 23.73 -24.95 -29.16
CA MET A 577 23.08 -24.92 -27.84
C MET A 577 21.55 -24.92 -27.88
N ASP A 578 20.94 -25.37 -28.98
CA ASP A 578 19.49 -25.42 -29.17
C ASP A 578 18.75 -26.13 -28.01
N ARG A 579 19.35 -27.19 -27.47
CA ARG A 579 18.84 -27.91 -26.29
C ARG A 579 18.70 -27.00 -25.06
N LEU A 580 19.72 -26.20 -24.78
CA LEU A 580 19.70 -25.28 -23.64
C LEU A 580 18.78 -24.08 -23.91
N ALA A 581 18.73 -23.59 -25.15
CA ALA A 581 17.77 -22.56 -25.55
C ALA A 581 16.31 -23.01 -25.39
N GLU A 582 15.97 -24.26 -25.74
CA GLU A 582 14.65 -24.84 -25.48
C GLU A 582 14.35 -24.95 -23.98
N GLU A 583 15.34 -25.31 -23.16
CA GLU A 583 15.20 -25.36 -21.69
C GLU A 583 14.96 -23.99 -21.07
N VAL A 584 15.57 -22.92 -21.60
CA VAL A 584 15.23 -21.54 -21.21
C VAL A 584 13.75 -21.27 -21.46
N GLY A 585 13.23 -21.66 -22.63
CA GLY A 585 11.81 -21.58 -22.97
C GLY A 585 10.91 -22.36 -22.00
N ARG A 586 11.30 -23.58 -21.61
CA ARG A 586 10.56 -24.41 -20.63
C ARG A 586 10.56 -23.82 -19.23
N ILE A 587 11.68 -23.25 -18.78
CA ILE A 587 11.79 -22.59 -17.47
C ILE A 587 10.92 -21.33 -17.41
N LYS A 588 10.82 -20.59 -18.52
CA LYS A 588 9.92 -19.43 -18.65
C LYS A 588 8.44 -19.83 -18.68
N ALA A 589 8.10 -20.96 -19.31
CA ALA A 589 6.72 -21.44 -19.45
C ALA A 589 6.17 -22.15 -18.19
N GLN A 590 7.03 -22.53 -17.25
CA GLN A 590 6.60 -23.11 -15.98
C GLN A 590 6.48 -22.01 -14.91
N PRO A 591 5.26 -21.57 -14.51
CA PRO A 591 5.13 -20.77 -13.31
C PRO A 591 5.73 -21.55 -12.14
N ALA A 592 6.36 -20.86 -11.19
CA ALA A 592 6.68 -21.45 -9.91
C ALA A 592 5.37 -22.00 -9.33
N LYS A 593 5.16 -23.32 -9.43
CA LYS A 593 4.08 -23.97 -8.71
C LYS A 593 4.33 -23.61 -7.24
N ARG A 594 3.37 -22.90 -6.62
CA ARG A 594 3.10 -23.13 -5.20
C ARG A 594 3.07 -24.66 -5.02
N PRO A 595 3.64 -25.24 -3.97
CA PRO A 595 3.36 -26.63 -3.66
C PRO A 595 1.88 -26.72 -3.27
N ALA A 596 1.02 -26.86 -4.27
CA ALA A 596 -0.32 -27.39 -4.14
C ALA A 596 -0.22 -28.85 -4.54
N ASP A 597 -0.59 -29.72 -3.60
CA ASP A 597 -1.07 -31.08 -3.79
C ASP A 597 -0.61 -31.77 -5.09
N THR A 598 0.51 -32.49 -5.02
CA THR A 598 0.60 -33.77 -5.72
C THR A 598 0.21 -34.86 -4.75
N SER A 599 -1.10 -35.02 -4.60
CA SER A 599 -1.68 -36.35 -4.51
C SER A 599 -1.18 -37.17 -5.70
N GLY A 600 -0.60 -38.33 -5.42
CA GLY A 600 -0.19 -39.29 -6.45
C GLY A 600 1.28 -39.29 -6.81
N ASP A 601 2.15 -39.61 -5.85
CA ASP A 601 3.13 -40.67 -6.13
C ASP A 601 2.84 -41.86 -5.20
N HIS A 602 1.80 -42.61 -5.59
CA HIS A 602 1.36 -43.85 -4.96
C HIS A 602 2.34 -45.02 -5.19
N ARG A 603 3.56 -44.78 -5.70
CA ARG A 603 4.55 -45.84 -5.96
C ARG A 603 5.73 -45.89 -5.00
N LEU A 604 5.89 -44.93 -4.07
CA LEU A 604 6.91 -44.98 -3.01
C LEU A 604 6.33 -45.18 -1.59
N ARG A 605 5.00 -45.16 -1.41
CA ARG A 605 4.35 -45.59 -0.16
C ARG A 605 4.17 -47.11 -0.04
N ALA A 606 4.19 -47.84 -1.16
CA ALA A 606 4.02 -49.31 -1.15
C ALA A 606 5.32 -50.11 -0.89
N GLN A 607 6.48 -49.46 -0.75
CA GLN A 607 7.76 -50.11 -0.41
C GLN A 607 8.41 -49.63 0.89
N VAL A 608 7.76 -48.70 1.61
CA VAL A 608 8.24 -48.23 2.94
C VAL A 608 7.28 -48.63 4.07
N GLU A 609 6.07 -49.10 3.77
CA GLU A 609 5.15 -49.67 4.77
C GLU A 609 5.47 -51.11 5.19
N GLU A 610 6.53 -51.74 4.65
CA GLU A 610 6.93 -53.12 4.99
C GLU A 610 8.24 -53.23 5.80
N LEU A 611 8.87 -52.11 6.22
CA LEU A 611 10.14 -52.18 6.97
C LEU A 611 10.24 -51.32 8.24
N GLN A 612 9.13 -50.82 8.79
CA GLN A 612 9.09 -50.35 10.19
C GLN A 612 7.87 -50.87 10.95
N GLY A 613 7.66 -52.19 10.84
CA GLY A 613 7.15 -52.98 11.95
C GLY A 613 8.16 -52.95 13.10
N ASN A 614 8.17 -51.86 13.86
CA ASN A 614 8.68 -51.84 15.22
C ASN A 614 8.01 -50.69 15.97
N LYS A 615 6.75 -50.92 16.36
CA LYS A 615 6.15 -50.30 17.53
C LYS A 615 7.07 -50.58 18.72
N LYS A 616 8.04 -49.71 18.97
CA LYS A 616 8.55 -49.54 20.34
C LYS A 616 7.52 -48.67 21.04
N SER A 617 6.65 -49.36 21.77
CA SER A 617 6.04 -48.85 22.99
C SER A 617 6.99 -47.85 23.66
N ARG A 618 6.61 -46.56 23.72
CA ARG A 618 7.05 -45.72 24.83
C ARG A 618 6.68 -46.52 26.08
N SER A 619 7.67 -46.88 26.87
CA SER A 619 7.45 -47.45 28.20
C SER A 619 6.52 -46.49 28.93
N ARG A 620 5.28 -46.94 29.11
CA ARG A 620 4.30 -46.40 30.05
C ARG A 620 4.87 -46.68 31.44
N ASP A 621 5.59 -45.73 32.05
CA ASP A 621 5.91 -45.81 33.48
C ASP A 621 6.48 -44.51 34.10
N ASP A 622 6.25 -43.34 33.51
CA ASP A 622 6.43 -42.08 34.23
C ASP A 622 5.02 -41.52 34.50
N GLY A 623 4.65 -41.40 35.78
CA GLY A 623 3.38 -40.83 36.22
C GLY A 623 3.23 -39.35 35.83
N PRO A 624 2.12 -38.69 36.21
CA PRO A 624 1.88 -37.29 35.86
C PRO A 624 3.07 -36.40 36.27
N ALA A 625 3.51 -35.51 35.38
CA ALA A 625 4.62 -34.58 35.60
C ALA A 625 4.13 -33.19 36.02
N GLY A 626 4.99 -32.39 36.67
CA GLY A 626 4.69 -30.99 36.99
C GLY A 626 3.59 -30.77 38.04
N LEU A 627 2.81 -29.69 37.93
CA LEU A 627 1.78 -29.30 38.91
C LEU A 627 0.73 -30.40 39.15
N GLN A 628 0.53 -31.29 38.18
CA GLN A 628 -0.43 -32.37 38.24
C GLN A 628 -0.04 -33.49 39.20
N CYS A 629 1.26 -33.75 39.36
CA CYS A 629 1.75 -34.73 40.33
C CYS A 629 1.41 -34.32 41.77
N LYS A 630 1.12 -33.03 41.98
CA LYS A 630 0.65 -32.43 43.23
C LYS A 630 -0.88 -32.21 43.28
N GLY A 631 -1.63 -32.74 42.30
CA GLY A 631 -3.10 -32.71 42.28
C GLY A 631 -3.73 -31.46 41.64
N ALA A 632 -2.94 -30.57 41.03
CA ALA A 632 -3.47 -29.40 40.34
C ALA A 632 -4.08 -29.74 38.98
N LYS A 633 -5.19 -29.07 38.62
CA LYS A 633 -5.76 -29.12 37.26
C LYS A 633 -5.15 -28.01 36.42
N VAL A 634 -4.60 -28.37 35.27
CA VAL A 634 -3.90 -27.42 34.38
C VAL A 634 -4.65 -27.31 33.06
N TYR A 635 -4.96 -26.09 32.66
CA TYR A 635 -5.60 -25.77 31.39
C TYR A 635 -4.66 -24.92 30.53
N SER A 636 -4.64 -25.16 29.22
CA SER A 636 -3.89 -24.35 28.26
C SER A 636 -4.83 -23.84 27.17
N THR A 637 -4.93 -22.52 27.05
CA THR A 637 -5.67 -21.90 25.96
C THR A 637 -4.79 -21.90 24.71
N VAL A 638 -5.28 -22.51 23.64
CA VAL A 638 -4.52 -22.68 22.39
C VAL A 638 -5.31 -22.12 21.22
N LEU A 639 -4.60 -21.60 20.22
CA LEU A 639 -5.21 -21.13 18.96
C LEU A 639 -5.46 -22.32 18.02
N SER A 640 -4.51 -23.25 17.96
CA SER A 640 -4.58 -24.54 17.27
C SER A 640 -3.56 -25.50 17.90
N ALA A 641 -3.66 -26.80 17.60
CA ALA A 641 -2.73 -27.82 18.10
C ALA A 641 -2.67 -29.01 17.13
N THR A 642 -1.48 -29.55 16.90
CA THR A 642 -1.28 -30.79 16.15
C THR A 642 -1.76 -32.00 16.96
N GLN A 643 -1.83 -33.20 16.35
CA GLN A 643 -2.17 -34.41 17.11
C GLN A 643 -1.06 -34.76 18.12
N GLU A 644 0.20 -34.53 17.77
CA GLU A 644 1.34 -34.71 18.69
C GLU A 644 1.21 -33.78 19.91
N ASP A 645 0.88 -32.50 19.70
CA ASP A 645 0.65 -31.55 20.81
C ASP A 645 -0.50 -31.98 21.73
N LYS A 646 -1.57 -32.58 21.17
CA LYS A 646 -2.71 -33.11 21.95
C LYS A 646 -2.30 -34.33 22.75
N ASP A 647 -1.52 -35.22 22.16
CA ASP A 647 -1.06 -36.45 22.81
C ASP A 647 -0.06 -36.12 23.94
N ASP A 648 0.85 -35.18 23.70
CA ASP A 648 1.81 -34.70 24.70
C ASP A 648 1.10 -33.91 25.82
N ALA A 649 0.15 -33.03 25.48
CA ALA A 649 -0.67 -32.35 26.49
C ALA A 649 -1.47 -33.34 27.33
N ALA A 650 -2.05 -34.39 26.72
CA ALA A 650 -2.74 -35.44 27.46
C ALA A 650 -1.80 -36.29 28.33
N ALA A 651 -0.56 -36.54 27.88
CA ALA A 651 0.46 -37.24 28.66
C ALA A 651 0.89 -36.43 29.90
N ASP A 652 1.00 -35.11 29.75
CA ASP A 652 1.25 -34.16 30.83
C ASP A 652 -0.03 -33.81 31.62
N GLY A 653 -1.16 -34.39 31.19
CA GLY A 653 -2.53 -34.18 31.67
C GLY A 653 -3.07 -32.76 31.53
N VAL A 654 -2.41 -31.88 30.78
CA VAL A 654 -2.85 -30.52 30.46
C VAL A 654 -4.07 -30.57 29.55
N GLN A 655 -5.16 -29.93 29.98
CA GLN A 655 -6.37 -29.84 29.17
C GLN A 655 -6.30 -28.64 28.22
N LEU A 656 -6.26 -28.92 26.92
CA LEU A 656 -6.28 -27.89 25.88
C LEU A 656 -7.70 -27.32 25.69
N ILE A 657 -7.80 -25.99 25.64
CA ILE A 657 -9.03 -25.27 25.36
C ILE A 657 -8.87 -24.54 24.01
N PHE A 658 -9.73 -24.86 23.05
CA PHE A 658 -9.72 -24.33 21.69
C PHE A 658 -10.74 -23.20 21.52
N PRO A 659 -10.52 -22.26 20.58
CA PRO A 659 -11.48 -21.21 20.30
C PRO A 659 -12.70 -21.77 19.57
N THR A 660 -13.84 -21.14 19.80
CA THR A 660 -15.07 -21.38 19.05
C THR A 660 -15.01 -20.59 17.75
N ILE A 661 -15.10 -21.29 16.62
CA ILE A 661 -15.10 -20.70 15.28
C ILE A 661 -16.55 -20.54 14.83
N SER A 662 -16.96 -19.32 14.49
CA SER A 662 -18.28 -19.03 13.95
C SER A 662 -18.26 -19.14 12.42
N GLU A 663 -19.28 -19.74 11.80
CA GLU A 663 -19.40 -19.80 10.33
C GLU A 663 -19.41 -18.42 9.64
N ARG A 664 -19.71 -17.35 10.39
CA ARG A 664 -19.71 -15.96 9.90
C ARG A 664 -18.33 -15.28 9.94
N ASP A 665 -17.37 -15.82 10.69
CA ASP A 665 -16.02 -15.26 10.81
C ASP A 665 -15.00 -16.20 10.18
N LYS A 666 -14.47 -15.80 9.01
CA LYS A 666 -13.51 -16.59 8.23
C LYS A 666 -12.05 -16.35 8.65
N ARG A 667 -11.78 -15.53 9.67
CA ARG A 667 -10.42 -15.29 10.15
C ARG A 667 -9.85 -16.54 10.83
N GLU A 668 -8.56 -16.79 10.63
CA GLU A 668 -7.84 -17.83 11.35
C GLU A 668 -7.61 -17.41 12.82
N PRO A 669 -7.58 -18.36 13.78
CA PRO A 669 -7.29 -18.05 15.18
C PRO A 669 -5.98 -17.27 15.36
N CYS A 670 -6.03 -16.10 16.01
CA CYS A 670 -4.87 -15.23 16.28
C CYS A 670 -4.79 -14.82 17.76
N LEU A 671 -3.66 -14.25 18.20
CA LEU A 671 -3.45 -13.84 19.59
C LEU A 671 -4.49 -12.83 20.09
N ASP A 672 -5.01 -11.96 19.22
CA ASP A 672 -6.08 -11.02 19.57
C ASP A 672 -7.35 -11.73 20.07
N TRP A 673 -7.59 -12.97 19.65
CA TRP A 673 -8.72 -13.76 20.14
C TRP A 673 -8.56 -14.18 21.59
N LEU A 674 -7.33 -14.35 22.06
CA LEU A 674 -7.01 -14.61 23.46
C LEU A 674 -6.95 -13.32 24.29
N THR A 675 -6.64 -12.19 23.65
CA THR A 675 -6.52 -10.90 24.33
C THR A 675 -7.86 -10.16 24.42
N PHE A 676 -8.45 -9.81 23.28
CA PHE A 676 -9.63 -8.93 23.20
C PHE A 676 -10.94 -9.69 23.06
N ASP A 677 -10.97 -10.77 22.26
CA ASP A 677 -12.20 -11.52 21.98
C ASP A 677 -12.40 -12.76 22.87
N HIS A 678 -11.63 -12.90 23.96
CA HIS A 678 -11.56 -14.13 24.74
C HIS A 678 -12.92 -14.54 25.36
N LYS A 679 -13.80 -13.59 25.65
CA LYS A 679 -15.17 -13.87 26.13
C LYS A 679 -16.05 -14.53 25.06
N ALA A 680 -15.88 -14.15 23.79
CA ALA A 680 -16.65 -14.68 22.68
C ALA A 680 -16.03 -15.97 22.11
N ARG A 681 -14.70 -16.04 22.06
CA ARG A 681 -13.96 -17.15 21.46
C ARG A 681 -13.74 -18.30 22.40
N TYR A 682 -13.57 -18.04 23.69
CA TYR A 682 -13.41 -19.06 24.72
C TYR A 682 -14.55 -18.95 25.74
N PRO A 683 -15.81 -19.17 25.34
CA PRO A 683 -16.96 -18.95 26.23
C PRO A 683 -16.84 -19.79 27.51
N ASP A 684 -16.38 -21.03 27.39
CA ASP A 684 -16.36 -22.04 28.44
C ASP A 684 -15.02 -22.12 29.21
N LEU A 685 -14.33 -21.00 29.43
CA LEU A 685 -13.13 -21.00 30.28
C LEU A 685 -13.48 -21.44 31.71
N PRO A 686 -12.78 -22.44 32.27
CA PRO A 686 -13.00 -22.89 33.63
C PRO A 686 -12.57 -21.81 34.63
N ARG A 687 -13.25 -21.77 35.78
CA ARG A 687 -12.78 -20.94 36.90
C ARG A 687 -11.45 -21.51 37.41
N VAL A 688 -10.46 -20.65 37.58
CA VAL A 688 -9.10 -20.98 37.99
C VAL A 688 -8.66 -20.05 39.12
N ASP A 689 -7.77 -20.55 39.97
CA ASP A 689 -7.17 -19.76 41.07
C ASP A 689 -5.93 -18.98 40.60
N PHE A 690 -5.29 -19.44 39.52
CA PHE A 690 -4.08 -18.86 38.95
C PHE A 690 -4.19 -18.72 37.44
N ILE A 691 -3.70 -17.61 36.90
CA ILE A 691 -3.56 -17.34 35.47
C ILE A 691 -2.08 -17.10 35.18
N VAL A 692 -1.51 -17.86 34.24
CA VAL A 692 -0.10 -17.76 33.88
C VAL A 692 0.04 -17.09 32.51
N GLY A 693 0.76 -15.97 32.47
CA GLY A 693 1.13 -15.26 31.25
C GLY A 693 2.61 -15.41 30.93
N HIS A 694 2.95 -15.51 29.64
CA HIS A 694 4.33 -15.45 29.17
C HIS A 694 4.61 -14.07 28.59
N VAL A 695 5.62 -13.38 29.12
CA VAL A 695 6.01 -12.04 28.68
C VAL A 695 6.31 -12.03 27.18
N THR A 696 5.82 -11.00 26.47
CA THR A 696 5.80 -10.80 25.00
C THR A 696 4.88 -11.72 24.18
N ILE A 697 4.37 -12.82 24.76
CA ILE A 697 3.55 -13.79 24.03
C ILE A 697 2.08 -13.73 24.48
N THR A 698 1.84 -13.93 25.77
CA THR A 698 0.50 -14.02 26.35
C THR A 698 0.33 -13.17 27.61
N SER A 699 1.33 -12.36 28.00
CA SER A 699 1.27 -11.54 29.21
C SER A 699 0.07 -10.61 29.23
N HIS A 700 -0.18 -9.94 28.11
CA HIS A 700 -1.30 -9.02 27.98
C HIS A 700 -2.65 -9.75 27.99
N ALA A 701 -2.75 -10.89 27.30
CA ALA A 701 -3.95 -11.73 27.30
C ALA A 701 -4.27 -12.26 28.72
N ALA A 702 -3.26 -12.76 29.43
CA ALA A 702 -3.39 -13.24 30.81
C ALA A 702 -3.89 -12.12 31.75
N ARG A 703 -3.34 -10.91 31.61
CA ARG A 703 -3.80 -9.72 32.32
C ARG A 703 -5.27 -9.41 32.02
N GLN A 704 -5.65 -9.34 30.73
CA GLN A 704 -7.03 -9.06 30.33
C GLN A 704 -8.01 -10.13 30.85
N ILE A 705 -7.64 -11.41 30.82
CA ILE A 705 -8.47 -12.50 31.34
C ILE A 705 -8.64 -12.38 32.87
N LYS A 706 -7.59 -12.03 33.62
CA LYS A 706 -7.70 -11.72 35.07
C LYS A 706 -8.67 -10.55 35.28
N GLU A 707 -8.38 -9.40 34.69
CA GLU A 707 -9.15 -8.16 34.91
C GLU A 707 -10.63 -8.30 34.50
N GLN A 708 -10.90 -9.01 33.41
CA GLN A 708 -12.24 -9.03 32.82
C GLN A 708 -13.08 -10.28 33.12
N ARG A 709 -12.49 -11.39 33.56
CA ARG A 709 -13.22 -12.65 33.83
C ARG A 709 -12.99 -13.24 35.21
N PHE A 710 -11.74 -13.26 35.68
CA PHE A 710 -11.39 -13.91 36.94
C PHE A 710 -10.58 -12.96 37.83
N PRO A 711 -11.21 -11.89 38.36
CA PRO A 711 -10.51 -10.86 39.14
C PRO A 711 -9.92 -11.39 40.45
N ASP A 712 -10.47 -12.49 40.97
CA ASP A 712 -9.98 -13.15 42.19
C ASP A 712 -8.79 -14.09 41.93
N ALA A 713 -8.44 -14.37 40.67
CA ALA A 713 -7.34 -15.26 40.33
C ALA A 713 -5.99 -14.51 40.40
N MET A 714 -4.95 -15.19 40.89
CA MET A 714 -3.59 -14.65 40.90
C MET A 714 -2.98 -14.68 39.50
N LEU A 715 -2.47 -13.54 39.04
CA LEU A 715 -1.72 -13.40 37.79
C LEU A 715 -0.23 -13.62 38.03
N VAL A 716 0.27 -14.70 37.45
CA VAL A 716 1.69 -15.05 37.45
C VAL A 716 2.26 -14.73 36.07
N GLN A 717 3.26 -13.84 35.99
CA GLN A 717 3.95 -13.53 34.73
C GLN A 717 5.32 -14.19 34.69
N VAL A 718 5.56 -14.95 33.62
CA VAL A 718 6.82 -15.67 33.38
C VAL A 718 7.67 -14.89 32.37
N THR A 719 8.80 -14.34 32.84
CA THR A 719 9.75 -13.63 32.00
C THR A 719 10.85 -14.57 31.50
N HIS A 720 10.99 -14.62 30.18
CA HIS A 720 11.93 -15.52 29.49
C HIS A 720 12.62 -14.85 28.31
N VAL A 721 12.47 -13.53 28.15
CA VAL A 721 13.08 -12.67 27.11
C VAL A 721 13.44 -11.32 27.71
N VAL A 722 14.58 -10.74 27.30
CA VAL A 722 14.94 -9.33 27.58
C VAL A 722 14.75 -8.54 26.29
N PRO A 723 14.14 -7.34 26.32
CA PRO A 723 14.19 -6.39 25.21
C PRO A 723 15.65 -6.08 24.86
N GLU A 724 16.04 -6.22 23.60
CA GLU A 724 17.46 -6.15 23.21
C GLU A 724 18.10 -4.78 23.50
N ASP A 725 19.39 -4.78 23.86
CA ASP A 725 20.15 -3.56 24.10
C ASP A 725 20.24 -2.72 22.80
N THR A 726 19.61 -1.55 22.85
CA THR A 726 19.47 -0.59 21.73
C THR A 726 20.79 -0.18 21.06
N ASN A 727 21.92 -0.39 21.74
CA ASN A 727 23.25 0.03 21.29
C ASN A 727 23.81 -0.73 20.07
N GLN A 728 23.21 -1.84 19.64
CA GLN A 728 23.70 -2.63 18.49
C GLN A 728 22.89 -2.46 17.20
N TYR A 729 21.86 -1.61 17.22
CA TYR A 729 21.00 -1.32 16.08
C TYR A 729 21.49 -0.09 15.32
N LYS A 730 21.84 -0.26 14.03
CA LYS A 730 22.24 0.85 13.13
C LYS A 730 21.02 1.56 12.50
N GLY A 731 19.94 1.78 13.26
CA GLY A 731 18.74 2.44 12.74
C GLY A 731 17.77 2.88 13.84
N ASP A 732 17.36 4.15 13.79
CA ASP A 732 16.62 4.86 14.85
C ASP A 732 15.18 4.36 15.07
N GLU A 733 14.55 3.69 14.08
CA GLU A 733 13.18 3.16 14.22
C GLU A 733 13.07 1.97 15.18
N ARG A 734 14.08 1.09 15.22
CA ARG A 734 14.08 -0.06 16.13
C ARG A 734 14.42 0.32 17.56
N VAL A 735 15.16 1.40 17.77
CA VAL A 735 15.46 1.92 19.11
C VAL A 735 14.16 2.40 19.79
N MET A 736 13.25 3.03 19.02
CA MET A 736 11.95 3.43 19.54
C MET A 736 10.99 2.25 19.75
N SER A 737 10.94 1.26 18.83
CA SER A 737 10.09 0.08 19.01
C SER A 737 10.53 -0.79 20.19
N ILE A 738 11.84 -0.91 20.44
CA ILE A 738 12.40 -1.62 21.61
C ILE A 738 12.04 -0.86 22.90
N GLY A 739 12.09 0.48 22.88
CA GLY A 739 11.67 1.30 24.02
C GLY A 739 10.18 1.17 24.33
N ASP A 740 9.32 1.07 23.32
CA ASP A 740 7.87 0.89 23.50
C ASP A 740 7.52 -0.55 23.90
N GLU A 741 8.21 -1.56 23.36
CA GLU A 741 8.12 -2.96 23.78
C GLU A 741 8.55 -3.13 25.24
N GLN A 742 9.68 -2.52 25.64
CA GLN A 742 10.14 -2.51 27.02
C GLN A 742 9.10 -1.87 27.94
N LYS A 743 8.55 -0.71 27.58
CA LYS A 743 7.47 -0.07 28.37
C LYS A 743 6.24 -0.97 28.47
N SER A 744 5.83 -1.63 27.39
CA SER A 744 4.68 -2.52 27.39
C SER A 744 4.89 -3.73 28.31
N ILE A 745 6.09 -4.32 28.28
CA ILE A 745 6.45 -5.45 29.16
C ILE A 745 6.43 -5.00 30.62
N LEU A 746 7.09 -3.88 30.93
CA LEU A 746 7.13 -3.36 32.30
C LEU A 746 5.74 -2.99 32.80
N GLU A 747 4.89 -2.45 31.92
CA GLU A 747 3.49 -2.20 32.25
C GLU A 747 2.74 -3.51 32.54
N ASP A 748 2.83 -4.55 31.72
CA ASP A 748 2.18 -5.84 32.02
C ASP A 748 2.68 -6.47 33.34
N LEU A 749 3.98 -6.35 33.64
CA LEU A 749 4.59 -6.87 34.87
C LEU A 749 4.11 -6.13 36.13
N LYS A 750 3.80 -4.83 36.05
CA LYS A 750 3.24 -4.08 37.19
C LYS A 750 1.89 -4.62 37.68
N HIS A 751 1.12 -5.29 36.82
CA HIS A 751 -0.18 -5.85 37.19
C HIS A 751 -0.08 -7.33 37.59
N ALA A 752 1.11 -7.92 37.54
CA ALA A 752 1.37 -9.27 38.01
C ALA A 752 1.34 -9.31 39.55
N ASP A 753 0.74 -10.37 40.10
CA ASP A 753 0.81 -10.64 41.54
C ASP A 753 2.11 -11.37 41.90
N VAL A 754 2.65 -12.16 40.96
CA VAL A 754 3.94 -12.85 41.09
C VAL A 754 4.69 -12.81 39.77
N ILE A 755 5.99 -12.50 39.82
CA ILE A 755 6.89 -12.56 38.67
C ILE A 755 7.83 -13.75 38.83
N ILE A 756 7.98 -14.53 37.76
CA ILE A 756 8.90 -15.67 37.71
C ILE A 756 9.86 -15.46 36.54
N SER A 757 11.14 -15.32 36.83
CA SER A 757 12.18 -15.14 35.81
C SER A 757 12.94 -16.41 35.54
N VAL A 758 13.04 -16.80 34.27
CA VAL A 758 13.79 -17.98 33.85
C VAL A 758 15.28 -17.66 33.85
N GLY A 759 15.93 -17.98 34.97
CA GLY A 759 17.37 -17.84 35.17
C GLY A 759 17.87 -16.52 35.75
N PRO A 760 19.17 -16.48 36.13
CA PRO A 760 19.74 -15.41 36.95
C PRO A 760 19.81 -14.09 36.21
N TYR A 761 20.14 -14.11 34.92
CA TYR A 761 20.25 -12.91 34.11
C TYR A 761 18.91 -12.17 34.01
N MET A 762 17.84 -12.93 33.75
CA MET A 762 16.48 -12.41 33.65
C MET A 762 15.97 -11.86 34.97
N HIS A 763 16.25 -12.61 36.04
CA HIS A 763 15.85 -12.26 37.39
C HIS A 763 16.52 -10.96 37.84
N ASP A 764 17.85 -10.85 37.68
CA ASP A 764 18.61 -9.65 38.01
C ASP A 764 18.18 -8.44 37.16
N TYR A 765 17.85 -8.65 35.88
CA TYR A 765 17.36 -7.58 34.99
C TYR A 765 16.00 -7.06 35.45
N TYR A 766 14.96 -7.90 35.47
CA TYR A 766 13.60 -7.43 35.75
C TYR A 766 13.44 -6.96 37.20
N ARG A 767 14.19 -7.52 38.15
CA ARG A 767 14.19 -7.05 39.54
C ARG A 767 14.62 -5.59 39.65
N ARG A 768 15.58 -5.16 38.82
CA ARG A 768 16.02 -3.76 38.78
C ARG A 768 14.96 -2.84 38.17
N GLU A 769 14.20 -3.35 37.20
CA GLU A 769 13.24 -2.57 36.42
C GLU A 769 11.85 -2.45 37.08
N THR A 770 11.41 -3.43 37.87
CA THR A 770 10.04 -3.45 38.43
C THR A 770 9.88 -2.78 39.79
N GLU A 771 10.97 -2.34 40.43
CA GLU A 771 11.04 -1.91 41.84
C GLU A 771 10.55 -3.03 42.82
N ASP A 772 11.06 -3.10 44.05
CA ASP A 772 10.94 -4.26 44.98
C ASP A 772 9.51 -4.60 45.50
N PHE A 773 8.45 -4.17 44.82
CA PHE A 773 7.07 -4.20 45.34
C PHE A 773 6.31 -5.52 45.16
N GLN A 774 6.83 -6.51 44.44
CA GLN A 774 6.15 -7.79 44.15
C GLN A 774 7.03 -9.01 44.49
N PRO A 775 6.44 -10.15 44.88
CA PRO A 775 7.16 -11.42 44.94
C PRO A 775 7.77 -11.77 43.57
N HIS A 776 9.10 -11.79 43.50
CA HIS A 776 9.85 -12.05 42.27
C HIS A 776 10.86 -13.18 42.47
N TYR A 777 10.57 -14.32 41.82
CA TYR A 777 11.32 -15.56 41.99
C TYR A 777 12.17 -15.92 40.77
N GLU A 778 13.35 -16.47 41.03
CA GLU A 778 14.21 -17.08 40.02
C GLU A 778 13.75 -18.52 39.79
N PHE A 779 13.54 -18.90 38.54
CA PHE A 779 13.25 -20.27 38.13
C PHE A 779 14.41 -20.83 37.31
N LEU A 780 15.01 -21.92 37.79
CA LEU A 780 16.11 -22.60 37.10
C LEU A 780 15.58 -23.88 36.43
N PRO A 781 15.60 -23.97 35.09
CA PRO A 781 15.03 -25.10 34.39
C PRO A 781 15.88 -26.37 34.58
N LYS A 782 15.21 -27.49 34.90
CA LYS A 782 15.79 -28.84 34.82
C LYS A 782 15.94 -29.25 33.34
N PRO A 783 17.06 -29.87 32.90
CA PRO A 783 17.17 -30.41 31.56
C PRO A 783 16.15 -31.54 31.33
N SER A 784 15.59 -31.64 30.13
CA SER A 784 14.64 -32.72 29.80
C SER A 784 15.29 -34.10 29.93
N ASP A 785 14.49 -35.09 30.32
CA ASP A 785 14.97 -36.46 30.52
C ASP A 785 15.48 -37.09 29.21
N ILE A 786 14.99 -36.61 28.06
CA ILE A 786 15.47 -36.98 26.71
C ILE A 786 16.97 -36.70 26.54
N PHE A 787 17.48 -35.62 27.12
CA PHE A 787 18.89 -35.22 27.02
C PHE A 787 19.70 -35.68 28.23
N SER A 788 19.13 -35.65 29.43
CA SER A 788 19.81 -36.13 30.64
C SER A 788 20.14 -37.63 30.55
N THR A 789 19.28 -38.44 29.91
CA THR A 789 19.50 -39.88 29.69
C THR A 789 20.34 -40.18 28.44
N ALA A 790 20.60 -39.20 27.58
CA ALA A 790 21.37 -39.40 26.35
C ALA A 790 22.82 -39.84 26.65
N SER A 791 23.31 -40.82 25.89
CA SER A 791 24.69 -41.33 26.01
C SER A 791 25.49 -40.96 24.76
N VAL A 792 25.95 -39.71 24.69
CA VAL A 792 26.77 -39.26 23.57
C VAL A 792 28.22 -39.74 23.73
N LYS A 793 28.74 -40.41 22.70
CA LYS A 793 30.12 -40.88 22.65
C LYS A 793 30.90 -40.13 21.57
N TYR A 794 32.20 -39.93 21.81
CA TYR A 794 33.09 -39.39 20.79
C TYR A 794 33.21 -40.37 19.61
N ILE A 795 32.77 -39.94 18.43
CA ILE A 795 32.93 -40.68 17.19
C ILE A 795 34.19 -40.14 16.49
N GLY A 796 35.28 -40.91 16.50
CA GLY A 796 36.58 -40.56 15.90
C GLY A 796 36.60 -40.51 14.37
N GLY A 797 35.48 -40.18 13.72
CA GLY A 797 35.33 -40.15 12.27
C GLY A 797 36.13 -39.05 11.57
N VAL A 798 36.34 -39.23 10.27
CA VAL A 798 37.07 -38.31 9.38
C VAL A 798 36.35 -36.96 9.24
N VAL A 799 35.01 -36.95 9.32
CA VAL A 799 34.18 -35.75 9.21
C VAL A 799 33.82 -35.22 10.61
N LYS A 800 34.15 -33.97 10.89
CA LYS A 800 33.77 -33.27 12.14
C LYS A 800 32.49 -32.46 11.92
N VAL A 801 31.55 -32.54 12.86
CA VAL A 801 30.25 -31.84 12.75
C VAL A 801 30.17 -30.74 13.79
N VAL A 802 29.99 -29.51 13.35
CA VAL A 802 29.72 -28.35 14.21
C VAL A 802 28.22 -28.06 14.12
N LEU A 803 27.50 -28.16 15.23
CA LEU A 803 26.06 -27.91 15.28
C LEU A 803 25.80 -26.55 15.91
N THR A 804 24.92 -25.75 15.31
CA THR A 804 24.36 -24.55 15.92
C THR A 804 22.85 -24.57 15.76
N VAL A 805 22.14 -24.09 16.78
CA VAL A 805 20.68 -24.23 16.90
C VAL A 805 20.10 -22.88 17.28
N GLY A 806 19.05 -22.45 16.59
CA GLY A 806 18.38 -21.17 16.84
C GLY A 806 17.16 -21.00 15.94
N ARG A 807 16.24 -20.09 16.29
CA ARG A 807 15.07 -19.77 15.45
C ARG A 807 15.35 -18.49 14.68
N VAL A 808 15.25 -18.55 13.34
CA VAL A 808 15.31 -17.38 12.45
C VAL A 808 13.94 -17.19 11.82
N GLN A 809 13.31 -16.04 12.00
CA GLN A 809 12.10 -15.64 11.27
C GLN A 809 12.29 -14.20 10.76
N GLY A 810 12.05 -13.98 9.45
CA GLY A 810 11.96 -12.66 8.80
C GLY A 810 13.12 -11.68 9.06
N VAL A 811 14.16 -11.70 8.20
CA VAL A 811 15.35 -10.80 8.21
C VAL A 811 15.72 -10.19 9.58
N GLU A 812 15.72 -10.98 10.64
CA GLU A 812 16.46 -10.65 11.85
C GLU A 812 17.94 -10.81 11.48
N ARG A 813 18.78 -9.81 11.77
CA ARG A 813 20.24 -10.00 11.69
C ARG A 813 20.56 -11.27 12.45
N LEU A 814 21.00 -12.28 11.69
CA LEU A 814 21.11 -13.65 12.13
C LEU A 814 21.82 -13.73 13.50
N LYS A 815 21.06 -13.98 14.58
CA LYS A 815 21.53 -14.04 15.99
C LYS A 815 22.83 -14.84 16.15
N GLY A 816 23.99 -14.19 15.99
CA GLY A 816 25.32 -14.80 16.02
C GLY A 816 25.66 -15.81 14.91
N TYR A 817 24.81 -16.04 13.89
CA TYR A 817 25.19 -16.96 12.80
C TYR A 817 26.19 -16.37 11.83
N ASP A 818 26.22 -15.04 11.68
CA ASP A 818 27.25 -14.33 10.91
C ASP A 818 28.64 -14.52 11.53
N LEU A 819 28.73 -14.43 12.86
CA LEU A 819 29.93 -14.71 13.63
C LEU A 819 30.34 -16.19 13.50
N VAL A 820 29.39 -17.12 13.61
CA VAL A 820 29.65 -18.56 13.40
C VAL A 820 30.12 -18.83 11.97
N ALA A 821 29.50 -18.21 10.97
CA ALA A 821 29.91 -18.38 9.57
C ALA A 821 31.33 -17.85 9.31
N LYS A 822 31.65 -16.63 9.80
CA LYS A 822 33.00 -16.06 9.72
C LYS A 822 34.03 -16.93 10.44
N ALA A 823 33.71 -17.42 11.64
CA ALA A 823 34.58 -18.33 12.38
C ALA A 823 34.78 -19.67 11.64
N MET A 824 33.72 -20.24 11.07
CA MET A 824 33.76 -21.50 10.34
C MET A 824 34.60 -21.43 9.07
N GLY A 825 34.61 -20.29 8.36
CA GLY A 825 35.55 -20.08 7.25
C GLY A 825 37.01 -20.29 7.68
N LYS A 826 37.38 -19.80 8.87
CA LYS A 826 38.72 -19.99 9.45
C LYS A 826 38.96 -21.42 9.93
N VAL A 827 37.93 -22.07 10.51
CA VAL A 827 38.00 -23.46 10.95
C VAL A 827 38.26 -24.39 9.76
N ILE A 828 37.56 -24.18 8.63
CA ILE A 828 37.65 -25.05 7.44
C ILE A 828 39.01 -24.93 6.76
N ILE A 829 39.65 -23.76 6.76
CA ILE A 829 41.03 -23.60 6.29
C ILE A 829 41.99 -24.52 7.05
N VAL A 830 41.79 -24.70 8.36
CA VAL A 830 42.67 -25.52 9.22
C VAL A 830 42.22 -26.98 9.27
N LEU A 831 40.92 -27.24 9.19
CA LEU A 831 40.27 -28.56 9.30
C LEU A 831 39.24 -28.72 8.16
N PRO A 832 39.69 -29.06 6.93
CA PRO A 832 38.83 -29.04 5.74
C PRO A 832 37.69 -30.06 5.74
N ASN A 833 37.79 -31.12 6.55
CA ASN A 833 36.74 -32.13 6.71
C ASN A 833 35.69 -31.76 7.79
N THR A 834 35.47 -30.48 8.03
CA THR A 834 34.49 -29.99 9.01
C THR A 834 33.20 -29.53 8.32
N LYS A 835 32.04 -29.94 8.85
CA LYS A 835 30.71 -29.55 8.34
C LYS A 835 29.97 -28.71 9.38
N LEU A 836 29.41 -27.59 8.95
CA LEU A 836 28.49 -26.79 9.76
C LEU A 836 27.06 -27.31 9.56
N ARG A 837 26.32 -27.56 10.65
CA ARG A 837 24.89 -27.85 10.62
C ARG A 837 24.16 -26.77 11.40
N VAL A 838 23.11 -26.24 10.79
CA VAL A 838 22.32 -25.15 11.36
C VAL A 838 20.87 -25.62 11.46
N ARG A 839 20.36 -25.79 12.69
CA ARG A 839 18.95 -26.18 12.90
C ARG A 839 18.10 -24.97 13.27
N GLY A 840 16.91 -24.89 12.65
CA GLY A 840 15.92 -23.84 12.84
C GLY A 840 15.98 -22.70 11.81
N VAL A 841 16.57 -22.98 10.64
CA VAL A 841 16.49 -22.13 9.43
C VAL A 841 15.57 -22.83 8.43
N SER A 842 14.50 -22.16 8.00
CA SER A 842 13.58 -22.69 6.99
C SER A 842 14.24 -22.67 5.60
N ALA A 843 13.73 -23.47 4.66
CA ALA A 843 14.24 -23.47 3.27
C ALA A 843 13.95 -22.16 2.52
N GLU A 844 13.00 -21.36 3.01
CA GLU A 844 12.59 -20.06 2.45
C GLU A 844 13.50 -18.94 2.99
N ASP A 845 13.80 -18.95 4.30
CA ASP A 845 14.76 -18.03 4.95
C ASP A 845 16.22 -18.33 4.58
N PHE A 846 16.46 -19.49 3.95
CA PHE A 846 17.77 -19.97 3.53
C PHE A 846 18.42 -19.09 2.46
N GLN A 847 17.66 -18.39 1.61
CA GLN A 847 18.23 -17.53 0.57
C GLN A 847 18.83 -16.25 1.15
N GLU A 848 18.12 -15.57 2.06
CA GLU A 848 18.58 -14.37 2.76
C GLU A 848 19.75 -14.68 3.71
N SER A 849 19.65 -15.81 4.42
CA SER A 849 20.73 -16.31 5.27
C SER A 849 21.99 -16.65 4.45
N ARG A 850 21.81 -17.21 3.25
CA ARG A 850 22.92 -17.56 2.34
C ARG A 850 23.57 -16.32 1.74
N GLU A 851 22.82 -15.27 1.42
CA GLU A 851 23.36 -14.00 0.91
C GLU A 851 24.21 -13.28 1.96
N ILE A 852 23.80 -13.29 3.24
CA ILE A 852 24.58 -12.72 4.36
C ILE A 852 25.86 -13.53 4.63
N ILE A 853 25.79 -14.86 4.51
CA ILE A 853 26.94 -15.77 4.69
C ILE A 853 27.90 -15.67 3.48
N GLN A 854 27.39 -15.54 2.25
CA GLN A 854 28.18 -15.37 1.03
C GLN A 854 28.87 -14.00 0.95
N ALA A 855 28.32 -12.97 1.60
CA ALA A 855 28.95 -11.65 1.69
C ALA A 855 30.20 -11.63 2.61
N ASN A 856 30.44 -12.67 3.42
CA ASN A 856 31.46 -12.63 4.48
C ASN A 856 32.65 -13.59 4.34
N VAL A 857 32.63 -14.71 3.58
CA VAL A 857 33.85 -15.50 3.21
C VAL A 857 33.60 -16.42 1.98
N GLU A 858 34.64 -16.70 1.19
CA GLU A 858 34.72 -17.84 0.25
C GLU A 858 34.47 -19.20 0.95
N PHE A 859 33.29 -19.78 0.71
CA PHE A 859 32.90 -21.20 0.95
C PHE A 859 33.10 -21.80 2.37
N ALA A 860 32.03 -21.78 3.17
CA ALA A 860 31.81 -22.77 4.23
C ALA A 860 30.55 -23.60 3.91
N PRO A 861 30.66 -24.89 3.50
CA PRO A 861 29.50 -25.73 3.28
C PRO A 861 28.75 -25.98 4.60
N PHE A 862 27.48 -25.57 4.65
CA PHE A 862 26.60 -25.85 5.78
C PHE A 862 25.33 -26.59 5.36
N THR A 863 24.74 -27.35 6.29
CA THR A 863 23.48 -28.06 6.08
C THR A 863 22.38 -27.39 6.90
N PRO A 864 21.38 -26.74 6.27
CA PRO A 864 20.21 -26.26 6.98
C PRO A 864 19.34 -27.45 7.39
N LEU A 865 18.85 -27.43 8.62
CA LEU A 865 17.92 -28.41 9.17
C LEU A 865 16.65 -27.68 9.60
N LYS A 866 15.49 -28.21 9.20
CA LYS A 866 14.19 -27.69 9.63
C LYS A 866 14.05 -27.73 11.14
N TYR A 867 13.12 -26.95 11.68
CA TYR A 867 12.73 -27.11 13.08
C TYR A 867 12.32 -28.57 13.32
N GLY A 868 12.77 -29.14 14.43
CA GLY A 868 12.60 -30.55 14.75
C GLY A 868 12.17 -30.75 16.19
N THR A 869 11.65 -31.93 16.49
CA THR A 869 11.27 -32.33 17.85
C THR A 869 12.50 -32.41 18.77
N GLN A 870 12.29 -32.47 20.08
CA GLN A 870 13.38 -32.69 21.05
C GLN A 870 14.19 -33.95 20.72
N GLU A 871 13.53 -35.00 20.22
CA GLU A 871 14.19 -36.25 19.83
C GLU A 871 15.06 -36.10 18.57
N GLU A 872 14.64 -35.30 17.59
CA GLU A 872 15.49 -34.97 16.43
C GLU A 872 16.70 -34.13 16.84
N LEU A 873 16.50 -33.17 17.74
CA LEU A 873 17.58 -32.34 18.26
C LEU A 873 18.60 -33.19 19.04
N ARG A 874 18.14 -34.11 19.89
CA ARG A 874 18.98 -35.10 20.60
C ARG A 874 19.83 -35.91 19.61
N LYS A 875 19.23 -36.42 18.53
CA LYS A 875 19.94 -37.17 17.47
C LYS A 875 20.98 -36.33 16.74
N ASP A 876 20.72 -35.04 16.54
CA ASP A 876 21.70 -34.13 15.95
C ASP A 876 22.85 -33.83 16.90
N MET A 877 22.58 -33.67 18.20
CA MET A 877 23.60 -33.54 19.24
C MET A 877 24.47 -34.79 19.36
N GLU A 878 23.90 -36.00 19.23
CA GLU A 878 24.66 -37.26 19.20
C GLU A 878 25.67 -37.34 18.05
N ARG A 879 25.40 -36.63 16.96
CA ARG A 879 26.25 -36.56 15.77
C ARG A 879 27.19 -35.36 15.78
N ALA A 880 26.99 -34.42 16.69
CA ALA A 880 27.78 -33.21 16.79
C ALA A 880 29.12 -33.50 17.46
N SER A 881 30.20 -32.92 16.93
CA SER A 881 31.51 -32.88 17.58
C SER A 881 31.63 -31.69 18.54
N VAL A 882 30.82 -30.65 18.34
CA VAL A 882 30.66 -29.51 19.23
C VAL A 882 29.33 -28.82 18.92
N VAL A 883 28.67 -28.30 19.95
CA VAL A 883 27.46 -27.45 19.84
C VAL A 883 27.85 -26.00 20.13
N LEU A 884 27.43 -25.08 19.25
CA LEU A 884 27.70 -23.65 19.38
C LEU A 884 26.41 -22.89 19.72
N MET A 885 26.49 -22.11 20.80
CA MET A 885 25.48 -21.15 21.25
C MET A 885 26.08 -19.74 21.19
N PRO A 886 26.20 -19.15 19.97
CA PRO A 886 26.91 -17.87 19.76
C PRO A 886 26.09 -16.66 20.20
N SER A 887 24.78 -16.83 20.40
CA SER A 887 23.87 -15.72 20.70
C SER A 887 24.22 -15.04 22.01
N ARG A 888 24.36 -13.71 21.96
CA ARG A 888 24.58 -12.84 23.12
C ARG A 888 23.26 -12.44 23.80
N ALA A 889 22.14 -12.56 23.08
CA ALA A 889 20.80 -12.20 23.53
C ALA A 889 19.99 -13.42 24.02
N GLU A 890 20.64 -14.57 24.23
CA GLU A 890 19.95 -15.75 24.75
C GLU A 890 19.56 -15.55 26.23
N PRO A 891 18.25 -15.50 26.55
CA PRO A 891 17.77 -15.15 27.88
C PRO A 891 18.28 -16.09 28.97
N PHE A 892 18.23 -17.40 28.68
CA PHE A 892 18.83 -18.45 29.52
C PHE A 892 19.68 -19.45 28.75
N GLY A 893 19.42 -19.69 27.46
CA GLY A 893 20.18 -20.67 26.66
C GLY A 893 19.82 -22.13 26.93
N LEU A 894 18.52 -22.47 26.97
CA LEU A 894 18.01 -23.83 27.22
C LEU A 894 18.66 -24.90 26.34
N VAL A 895 18.83 -24.65 25.04
CA VAL A 895 19.45 -25.62 24.13
C VAL A 895 20.91 -25.90 24.50
N GLY A 896 21.64 -24.88 24.97
CA GLY A 896 22.99 -25.04 25.49
C GLY A 896 23.02 -25.88 26.77
N LEU A 897 22.07 -25.67 27.68
CA LEU A 897 21.89 -26.50 28.88
C LEU A 897 21.60 -27.96 28.50
N GLU A 898 20.72 -28.20 27.53
CA GLU A 898 20.38 -29.55 27.05
C GLU A 898 21.56 -30.23 26.37
N ALA A 899 22.39 -29.47 25.63
CA ALA A 899 23.63 -30.00 25.04
C ALA A 899 24.67 -30.40 26.10
N ILE A 900 24.80 -29.63 27.18
CA ILE A 900 25.64 -29.99 28.33
C ILE A 900 25.06 -31.25 29.01
N ALA A 901 23.75 -31.31 29.22
CA ALA A 901 23.07 -32.46 29.80
C ALA A 901 23.17 -33.72 28.92
N ALA A 902 23.27 -33.57 27.60
CA ALA A 902 23.58 -34.67 26.67
C ALA A 902 25.05 -35.13 26.76
N GLY A 903 25.94 -34.29 27.30
CA GLY A 903 27.36 -34.58 27.46
C GLY A 903 28.16 -34.37 26.16
N VAL A 904 27.73 -33.41 25.34
CA VAL A 904 28.45 -32.96 24.14
C VAL A 904 29.28 -31.72 24.49
N PRO A 905 30.48 -31.51 23.90
CA PRO A 905 31.19 -30.25 24.06
C PRO A 905 30.34 -29.07 23.59
N VAL A 906 30.19 -28.06 24.44
CA VAL A 906 29.40 -26.86 24.16
C VAL A 906 30.29 -25.62 24.24
N VAL A 907 30.07 -24.69 23.31
CA VAL A 907 30.65 -23.35 23.32
C VAL A 907 29.54 -22.32 23.45
N VAL A 908 29.62 -21.49 24.48
CA VAL A 908 28.62 -20.52 24.88
C VAL A 908 29.26 -19.14 24.96
N SER A 909 28.57 -18.10 24.49
CA SER A 909 29.02 -16.72 24.65
C SER A 909 29.00 -16.27 26.12
N HIS A 910 30.06 -15.58 26.56
CA HIS A 910 30.15 -15.04 27.93
C HIS A 910 29.06 -14.01 28.30
N LYS A 911 28.34 -13.45 27.32
CA LYS A 911 27.23 -12.50 27.51
C LYS A 911 25.85 -13.18 27.61
N SER A 912 25.78 -14.50 27.47
CA SER A 912 24.50 -15.24 27.57
C SER A 912 24.06 -15.50 29.01
N GLY A 913 22.75 -15.68 29.21
CA GLY A 913 22.21 -16.10 30.51
C GLY A 913 22.75 -17.45 30.98
N LEU A 914 23.02 -18.38 30.05
CA LEU A 914 23.62 -19.69 30.37
C LEU A 914 25.02 -19.51 30.95
N ALA A 915 25.86 -18.66 30.36
CA ALA A 915 27.21 -18.41 30.85
C ALA A 915 27.18 -17.80 32.26
N MET A 916 26.25 -16.89 32.54
CA MET A 916 26.06 -16.32 33.88
C MET A 916 25.65 -17.37 34.91
N PHE A 917 24.75 -18.28 34.53
CA PHE A 917 24.38 -19.42 35.38
C PHE A 917 25.57 -20.36 35.64
N LEU A 918 26.26 -20.78 34.58
CA LEU A 918 27.37 -21.75 34.67
C LEU A 918 28.54 -21.24 35.53
N LYS A 919 28.88 -19.94 35.43
CA LYS A 919 29.90 -19.30 36.28
C LYS A 919 29.57 -19.35 37.77
N LYS A 920 28.28 -19.35 38.14
CA LYS A 920 27.82 -19.44 39.53
C LYS A 920 27.85 -20.88 40.07
N GLN A 921 27.95 -21.91 39.20
CA GLN A 921 27.89 -23.32 39.61
C GLN A 921 29.25 -23.91 39.98
N ASP A 922 30.18 -23.98 39.02
CA ASP A 922 31.51 -24.60 39.22
C ASP A 922 32.51 -23.98 38.21
N PRO A 923 33.72 -23.57 38.65
CA PRO A 923 34.76 -23.01 37.77
C PRO A 923 35.15 -23.90 36.58
N GLU A 924 34.95 -25.22 36.65
CA GLU A 924 35.20 -26.10 35.51
C GLU A 924 34.24 -25.85 34.33
N PHE A 925 33.05 -25.30 34.58
CA PHE A 925 32.12 -24.92 33.50
C PHE A 925 32.60 -23.70 32.71
N ASP A 926 33.57 -22.91 33.20
CA ASP A 926 34.17 -21.79 32.46
C ASP A 926 34.77 -22.25 31.13
N ARG A 927 35.15 -23.52 31.02
CA ARG A 927 35.63 -24.12 29.77
C ARG A 927 34.60 -24.04 28.64
N THR A 928 33.31 -24.04 28.96
CA THR A 928 32.24 -23.93 27.95
C THR A 928 32.07 -22.50 27.46
N ILE A 929 32.64 -21.51 28.16
CA ILE A 929 32.41 -20.09 27.93
C ILE A 929 33.53 -19.52 27.05
N VAL A 930 33.16 -18.66 26.09
CA VAL A 930 34.09 -17.92 25.24
C VAL A 930 33.80 -16.43 25.32
N GLU A 931 34.87 -15.65 25.45
CA GLU A 931 34.84 -14.20 25.42
C GLU A 931 34.68 -13.72 23.98
N ILE A 932 33.55 -13.05 23.72
CA ILE A 932 33.06 -12.62 22.41
C ILE A 932 32.46 -11.22 22.63
N GLU A 933 33.29 -10.19 22.52
CA GLU A 933 32.89 -8.81 22.82
C GLU A 933 31.96 -8.23 21.75
N ASP A 934 32.37 -8.30 20.47
CA ASP A 934 31.70 -7.72 19.29
C ASP A 934 31.53 -8.71 18.12
N ASP A 935 30.76 -8.37 17.08
CA ASP A 935 30.57 -9.21 15.87
C ASP A 935 31.64 -8.91 14.78
N ASP A 936 32.88 -8.69 15.24
CA ASP A 936 34.01 -8.31 14.41
C ASP A 936 34.88 -9.50 13.99
N GLU A 937 35.95 -9.20 13.24
CA GLU A 937 36.89 -10.19 12.74
C GLU A 937 37.69 -10.87 13.88
N GLU A 938 37.85 -10.20 15.02
CA GLU A 938 38.67 -10.69 16.13
C GLU A 938 37.88 -11.64 17.03
N ALA A 939 36.60 -11.36 17.25
CA ALA A 939 35.65 -12.31 17.82
C ALA A 939 35.54 -13.59 16.97
N ALA A 940 35.49 -13.46 15.63
CA ALA A 940 35.45 -14.62 14.74
C ALA A 940 36.74 -15.48 14.86
N LYS A 941 37.91 -14.85 15.00
CA LYS A 941 39.17 -15.57 15.26
C LYS A 941 39.18 -16.27 16.62
N THR A 942 38.70 -15.62 17.68
CA THR A 942 38.64 -16.19 19.03
C THR A 942 37.72 -17.41 19.07
N LEU A 943 36.54 -17.30 18.47
CA LEU A 943 35.61 -18.41 18.34
C LEU A 943 36.21 -19.56 17.50
N ALA A 944 36.83 -19.25 16.36
CA ALA A 944 37.49 -20.25 15.52
C ALA A 944 38.61 -21.00 16.25
N LYS A 945 39.45 -20.30 17.02
CA LYS A 945 40.51 -20.91 17.84
C LYS A 945 39.92 -21.91 18.85
N ARG A 946 38.82 -21.56 19.53
CA ARG A 946 38.15 -22.48 20.46
C ARG A 946 37.60 -23.71 19.75
N ILE A 947 36.91 -23.52 18.62
CA ILE A 947 36.36 -24.64 17.81
C ILE A 947 37.48 -25.57 17.37
N ILE A 948 38.56 -25.04 16.78
CA ILE A 948 39.71 -25.84 16.32
C ILE A 948 40.31 -26.66 17.47
N LYS A 949 40.46 -26.05 18.66
CA LYS A 949 40.98 -26.76 19.84
C LYS A 949 40.09 -27.94 20.21
N ILE A 950 38.77 -27.73 20.26
CA ILE A 950 37.81 -28.79 20.59
C ILE A 950 37.83 -29.91 19.55
N LEU A 951 37.86 -29.56 18.26
CA LEU A 951 37.84 -30.54 17.18
C LEU A 951 39.15 -31.35 17.06
N LYS A 952 40.30 -30.78 17.44
CA LYS A 952 41.60 -31.48 17.48
C LYS A 952 41.73 -32.42 18.67
N ASP A 953 41.26 -32.02 19.85
CA ASP A 953 41.35 -32.81 21.10
C ASP A 953 39.99 -33.43 21.50
N GLY A 954 39.24 -33.91 20.49
CA GLY A 954 37.85 -34.31 20.67
C GLY A 954 37.64 -35.39 21.73
N SER A 955 38.54 -36.37 21.85
CA SER A 955 38.40 -37.42 22.88
C SER A 955 38.47 -36.85 24.29
N ARG A 956 39.39 -35.92 24.55
CA ARG A 956 39.56 -35.30 25.87
C ARG A 956 38.44 -34.32 26.18
N GLU A 957 37.99 -33.56 25.18
CA GLU A 957 36.91 -32.59 25.34
C GLU A 957 35.55 -33.28 25.56
N PHE A 958 35.31 -34.44 24.95
CA PHE A 958 34.14 -35.27 25.27
C PHE A 958 34.21 -35.88 26.68
N GLN A 959 35.38 -36.29 27.15
CA GLN A 959 35.54 -36.73 28.54
C GLN A 959 35.25 -35.59 29.52
N ALA A 960 35.73 -34.38 29.22
CA ALA A 960 35.41 -33.18 30.00
C ALA A 960 33.90 -32.89 29.97
N ALA A 961 33.24 -32.97 28.80
CA ALA A 961 31.80 -32.77 28.68
C ALA A 961 30.98 -33.79 29.48
N GLN A 962 31.40 -35.06 29.54
CA GLN A 962 30.76 -36.09 30.37
C GLN A 962 30.94 -35.82 31.87
N SER A 963 32.12 -35.31 32.27
CA SER A 963 32.37 -34.88 33.65
C SER A 963 31.45 -33.70 34.02
N LEU A 964 31.32 -32.71 33.14
CA LEU A 964 30.44 -31.56 33.32
C LEU A 964 28.96 -31.98 33.38
N LYS A 965 28.52 -32.89 32.51
CA LYS A 965 27.17 -33.49 32.55
C LYS A 965 26.88 -34.08 33.93
N LYS A 966 27.78 -34.91 34.44
CA LYS A 966 27.61 -35.56 35.74
C LYS A 966 27.50 -34.53 36.86
N LYS A 967 28.41 -33.56 36.91
CA LYS A 967 28.37 -32.47 37.91
C LYS A 967 27.08 -31.66 37.85
N LEU A 968 26.64 -31.30 36.64
CA LEU A 968 25.41 -30.53 36.43
C LEU A 968 24.20 -31.28 36.98
N LEU A 969 24.05 -32.57 36.66
CA LEU A 969 22.92 -33.38 37.11
C LEU A 969 22.99 -33.70 38.61
N ASP A 970 24.17 -34.00 39.15
CA ASP A 970 24.36 -34.32 40.58
C ASP A 970 24.12 -33.09 41.48
N SER A 971 24.31 -31.87 40.96
CA SER A 971 24.13 -30.64 41.74
C SER A 971 22.69 -30.38 42.17
N ASN A 972 21.69 -30.95 41.46
CA ASN A 972 20.27 -30.69 41.67
C ASN A 972 19.93 -29.17 41.76
N TYR A 973 20.62 -28.34 40.98
CA TYR A 973 20.53 -26.88 41.06
C TYR A 973 19.09 -26.34 40.91
N TRP A 974 18.23 -27.05 40.18
CA TRP A 974 16.84 -26.66 39.94
C TRP A 974 15.93 -26.90 41.14
N ALA A 975 16.27 -27.82 42.04
CA ALA A 975 15.36 -28.35 43.06
C ALA A 975 14.78 -27.27 43.97
N ALA A 976 15.62 -26.36 44.48
CA ALA A 976 15.16 -25.26 45.33
C ALA A 976 14.19 -24.32 44.60
N SER A 977 14.53 -23.94 43.36
CA SER A 977 13.67 -23.06 42.54
C SER A 977 12.36 -23.74 42.13
N HIS A 978 12.36 -25.06 41.90
CA HIS A 978 11.17 -25.83 41.61
C HIS A 978 10.25 -25.94 42.84
N THR A 979 10.80 -26.15 44.03
CA THR A 979 10.02 -26.12 45.28
C THR A 979 9.38 -24.75 45.48
N GLN A 980 10.13 -23.67 45.26
CA GLN A 980 9.61 -22.30 45.34
C GLN A 980 8.53 -22.01 44.29
N PHE A 981 8.73 -22.50 43.06
CA PHE A 981 7.72 -22.42 41.99
C PHE A 981 6.43 -23.13 42.41
N LEU A 982 6.49 -24.35 42.93
CA LEU A 982 5.30 -25.08 43.40
C LEU A 982 4.63 -24.38 44.58
N GLY A 983 5.40 -23.84 45.52
CA GLY A 983 4.88 -23.05 46.65
C GLY A 983 4.10 -21.81 46.21
N THR A 984 4.49 -21.19 45.10
CA THR A 984 3.76 -20.05 44.50
C THR A 984 2.32 -20.40 44.15
N PHE A 985 2.06 -21.65 43.76
CA PHE A 985 0.73 -22.17 43.44
C PHE A 985 0.03 -22.85 44.61
N GLY A 986 0.56 -22.73 45.83
CA GLY A 986 0.01 -23.38 47.03
C GLY A 986 0.17 -24.90 47.05
N LEU A 987 1.10 -25.45 46.27
CA LEU A 987 1.34 -26.90 46.13
C LEU A 987 2.53 -27.34 46.99
N GLU A 988 2.56 -26.90 48.25
CA GLU A 988 3.60 -27.26 49.22
C GLU A 988 3.42 -28.72 49.69
N GLY A 989 4.44 -29.55 49.45
CA GLY A 989 4.49 -30.96 49.82
C GLY A 989 5.19 -31.79 48.75
#